data_AF-A0AAE0U4D1-F1
#
_entry.id   AF-A0AAE0U4D1-F1
#
_cell.length_a   1.000
_cell.length_b   1.000
_cell.length_c   1.000
_cell.angle_alpha   90.00
_cell.angle_beta   90.00
_cell.angle_gamma   90.00
#
_symmetry.space_group_name_H-M   'P 1'
#
loop_
_entity.id
_entity.type
_entity.pdbx_description
1 polymer ?
#
loop_
_entity_poly.entity_id
_entity_poly.type
_entity_poly.pdbx_seq_one_letter_code
_entity_poly.pdbx_strand_id
1 'polypeptide(L)'
;MSSSWLPHGGSSEGFIQAHSQAQSKTVPAVVAYRGHLWCLWADLDGNAWYAVTDKDGVFDQRLTFGQAGVPVVDNLNGHLHAVVVLDTGDVAHFLLDDEEGTVASWVCLGSLGPDAATHSSPCLVAFHNRLFLVFLKDGGELYYTVWTGPASSHPSSAPELRGTWSVPAKVVASNHTFEGIPALVVIRGKLHLLCASDSETREILCYSYDYAGSQWSQCDDISEGRAARGISATSYGETAYMGFIETVDGRQSDTVIIGSYINGQWQPHEQVGGEQSAADPPQIAILNGRIHCIFNDNTATKDLRWYSRPILDYSLASWMTTIQDRTLLSRITIPGTHDSCARSNIPFVRTQYLSITQQLALGIRFLDLRLRRHDDGDLYCYHGGIPLGLPRGLSFVSVMNEVWTFLRGPQGDRLATETILVSVNNDDTSPEQITSPEVFYGAVQEAITAQGNYPDGTLRWCVESMTPLLSHVRGRAVLLRRYAGDPGVDPKARIGLDLSAWVNDSPYFTIVTPWSQLVHIQDKWKFSNRIALKDLIISKSSFVRSLMARAAAAGGGVNDWYINFCSAVGDPLEHGEVAEAKWIAVGAHSNRFGFGGHWIDGMNKQRQRALEEGGGDDGTDTTERIRLGIVNLDYPELPLENDLVTRLIETNFLA
;
A
#
# COMPACT_ATOMS: atom_id res chain seq x y z
N MET A 1 32.27 0.02 11.15
CA MET A 1 31.11 -0.89 11.14
C MET A 1 30.55 -0.86 9.73
N SER A 2 30.25 -1.99 9.09
CA SER A 2 29.63 -1.97 7.75
C SER A 2 28.26 -1.29 7.86
N SER A 3 27.99 -0.29 7.01
CA SER A 3 26.67 0.36 6.99
C SER A 3 25.58 -0.68 6.70
N SER A 4 24.46 -0.58 7.42
CA SER A 4 23.22 -1.34 7.17
C SER A 4 22.61 -0.99 5.81
N TRP A 5 23.01 0.14 5.23
CA TRP A 5 22.56 0.64 3.94
C TRP A 5 23.37 0.02 2.81
N LEU A 6 22.66 -0.68 1.93
CA LEU A 6 23.25 -1.32 0.76
C LEU A 6 23.00 -0.46 -0.49
N PRO A 7 24.01 -0.29 -1.37
CA PRO A 7 23.78 0.32 -2.67
C PRO A 7 22.74 -0.50 -3.43
N HIS A 8 21.83 0.19 -4.09
CA HIS A 8 20.75 -0.41 -4.86
C HIS A 8 20.76 0.20 -6.27
N GLY A 9 20.50 -0.62 -7.29
CA GLY A 9 20.67 -0.23 -8.70
C GLY A 9 21.74 -1.04 -9.44
N GLY A 10 22.09 -0.61 -10.65
CA GLY A 10 22.94 -1.38 -11.58
C GLY A 10 24.44 -1.41 -11.25
N SER A 11 24.88 -0.80 -10.15
CA SER A 11 26.30 -0.68 -9.79
C SER A 11 26.55 -0.85 -8.29
N SER A 12 27.75 -1.32 -7.94
CA SER A 12 28.22 -1.40 -6.55
C SER A 12 28.40 -0.04 -5.88
N GLU A 13 28.34 1.05 -6.65
CA GLU A 13 28.47 2.43 -6.18
C GLU A 13 27.11 3.12 -6.00
N GLY A 14 26.01 2.38 -6.20
CA GLY A 14 24.66 2.83 -5.93
C GLY A 14 24.09 3.80 -6.96
N PHE A 15 24.64 3.90 -8.18
CA PHE A 15 24.02 4.73 -9.21
C PHE A 15 22.66 4.18 -9.64
N ILE A 16 21.68 5.06 -9.76
CA ILE A 16 20.33 4.73 -10.23
C ILE A 16 20.35 4.23 -11.67
N GLN A 17 21.15 4.88 -12.53
CA GLN A 17 21.37 4.54 -13.93
C GLN A 17 22.86 4.67 -14.27
N ALA A 18 23.25 4.32 -15.49
CA ALA A 18 24.60 4.60 -15.97
C ALA A 18 24.94 6.09 -15.84
N HIS A 19 26.22 6.42 -15.60
CA HIS A 19 26.69 7.80 -15.48
C HIS A 19 26.14 8.71 -16.58
N SER A 20 25.82 9.95 -16.23
CA SER A 20 25.18 10.97 -17.10
C SER A 20 23.72 10.73 -17.50
N GLN A 21 23.16 9.55 -17.20
CA GLN A 21 21.75 9.28 -17.46
C GLN A 21 20.84 9.77 -16.31
N ALA A 22 21.34 9.84 -15.08
CA ALA A 22 20.55 10.30 -13.94
C ALA A 22 21.34 11.34 -13.16
N GLN A 23 21.43 12.57 -13.68
CA GLN A 23 22.06 13.70 -13.01
C GLN A 23 20.98 14.67 -12.57
N SER A 24 21.06 15.20 -11.35
CA SER A 24 20.08 16.16 -10.88
C SER A 24 20.67 17.44 -10.33
N LYS A 25 20.20 18.56 -10.87
CA LYS A 25 20.55 19.92 -10.44
C LYS A 25 20.04 20.22 -9.04
N THR A 26 18.85 19.71 -8.69
CA THR A 26 18.16 19.95 -7.43
C THR A 26 17.91 18.63 -6.70
N VAL A 27 17.24 18.71 -5.55
CA VAL A 27 16.71 17.52 -4.88
C VAL A 27 15.73 16.79 -5.82
N PRO A 28 15.86 15.46 -6.00
CA PRO A 28 14.89 14.65 -6.74
C PRO A 28 13.57 14.55 -5.94
N ALA A 29 12.56 13.89 -6.49
CA ALA A 29 11.35 13.52 -5.76
C ALA A 29 11.10 12.03 -5.89
N VAL A 30 10.76 11.36 -4.78
CA VAL A 30 10.67 9.90 -4.72
C VAL A 30 9.40 9.46 -4.01
N VAL A 31 8.68 8.50 -4.59
CA VAL A 31 7.45 7.96 -4.00
C VAL A 31 7.25 6.50 -4.37
N ALA A 32 6.60 5.75 -3.49
CA ALA A 32 6.08 4.42 -3.79
C ALA A 32 4.68 4.53 -4.42
N TYR A 33 4.52 3.99 -5.63
CA TYR A 33 3.24 4.00 -6.33
C TYR A 33 3.04 2.70 -7.09
N ARG A 34 1.88 2.05 -6.85
CA ARG A 34 1.52 0.72 -7.38
C ARG A 34 2.67 -0.28 -7.25
N GLY A 35 3.27 -0.41 -6.07
CA GLY A 35 4.34 -1.40 -5.83
C GLY A 35 5.70 -1.13 -6.52
N HIS A 36 5.89 0.06 -7.11
CA HIS A 36 7.15 0.49 -7.73
C HIS A 36 7.63 1.81 -7.09
N LEU A 37 8.94 2.05 -7.10
CA LEU A 37 9.49 3.37 -6.81
C LEU A 37 9.48 4.21 -8.07
N TRP A 38 9.05 5.46 -7.90
CA TRP A 38 9.14 6.51 -8.90
C TRP A 38 10.16 7.54 -8.43
N CYS A 39 11.03 7.95 -9.33
CA CYS A 39 12.00 9.02 -9.09
C CYS A 39 11.84 10.08 -10.18
N LEU A 40 11.53 11.32 -9.81
CA LEU A 40 11.42 12.47 -10.70
C LEU A 40 12.56 13.44 -10.38
N TRP A 41 13.16 14.07 -11.39
CA TRP A 41 14.24 15.04 -11.16
C TRP A 41 14.37 16.04 -12.31
N ALA A 42 14.97 17.19 -12.00
CA ALA A 42 15.45 18.14 -13.01
C ALA A 42 16.93 17.89 -13.29
N ASP A 43 17.32 17.74 -14.56
CA ASP A 43 18.72 17.62 -14.97
C ASP A 43 19.48 18.95 -14.87
N LEU A 44 20.78 18.92 -15.22
CA LEU A 44 21.66 20.10 -15.14
C LEU A 44 21.24 21.23 -16.09
N ASP A 45 20.53 20.90 -17.18
CA ASP A 45 19.97 21.85 -18.14
C ASP A 45 18.55 22.31 -17.76
N GLY A 46 17.99 21.78 -16.66
CA GLY A 46 16.65 22.11 -16.16
C GLY A 46 15.51 21.27 -16.73
N ASN A 47 15.80 20.31 -17.62
CA ASN A 47 14.76 19.43 -18.16
C ASN A 47 14.32 18.43 -17.09
N ALA A 48 13.01 18.22 -16.96
CA ALA A 48 12.47 17.25 -16.01
C ALA A 48 12.35 15.85 -16.61
N TRP A 49 12.77 14.86 -15.82
CA TRP A 49 12.80 13.45 -16.15
C TRP A 49 12.16 12.63 -15.04
N TYR A 50 11.78 11.39 -15.37
CA TYR A 50 11.38 10.41 -14.38
C TYR A 50 11.82 9.00 -14.76
N ALA A 51 11.97 8.14 -13.76
CA ALA A 51 12.24 6.72 -13.94
C ALA A 51 11.42 5.92 -12.92
N VAL A 52 11.13 4.67 -13.26
CA VAL A 52 10.32 3.75 -12.45
C VAL A 52 11.07 2.44 -12.30
N THR A 53 11.00 1.82 -11.12
CA THR A 53 11.57 0.48 -10.93
C THR A 53 10.78 -0.57 -11.71
N ASP A 54 11.48 -1.46 -12.40
CA ASP A 54 10.90 -2.62 -13.08
C ASP A 54 10.50 -3.74 -12.10
N LYS A 55 10.16 -4.91 -12.66
CA LYS A 55 9.78 -6.12 -11.90
C LYS A 55 10.93 -6.70 -11.06
N ASP A 56 12.17 -6.42 -11.44
CA ASP A 56 13.37 -6.89 -10.75
C ASP A 56 13.81 -5.88 -9.67
N GLY A 57 13.07 -4.77 -9.53
CA GLY A 57 13.29 -3.74 -8.53
C GLY A 57 14.43 -2.80 -8.90
N VAL A 58 14.76 -2.65 -10.19
CA VAL A 58 15.80 -1.73 -10.67
C VAL A 58 15.15 -0.63 -11.51
N PHE A 59 15.63 0.61 -11.41
CA PHE A 59 15.12 1.71 -12.23
C PHE A 59 15.36 1.44 -13.72
N ASP A 60 14.28 1.45 -14.51
CA ASP A 60 14.33 1.37 -15.97
C ASP A 60 14.84 2.69 -16.58
N GLN A 61 14.90 2.77 -17.90
CA GLN A 61 15.31 3.95 -18.66
C GLN A 61 14.50 5.20 -18.26
N ARG A 62 15.18 6.35 -18.17
CA ARG A 62 14.52 7.63 -17.91
C ARG A 62 13.56 8.01 -19.05
N LEU A 63 12.44 8.61 -18.68
CA LEU A 63 11.41 9.15 -19.56
C LEU A 63 11.29 10.66 -19.34
N THR A 64 10.92 11.40 -20.40
CA THR A 64 10.73 12.84 -20.28
C THR A 64 9.42 13.15 -19.54
N PHE A 65 9.46 14.08 -18.58
CA PHE A 65 8.26 14.58 -17.92
C PHE A 65 7.51 15.60 -18.81
N GLY A 66 8.23 16.33 -19.68
CA GLY A 66 7.67 17.29 -20.63
C GLY A 66 7.50 18.72 -20.11
N GLN A 67 7.63 18.96 -18.81
CA GLN A 67 7.62 20.29 -18.19
C GLN A 67 8.87 20.50 -17.33
N ALA A 68 9.74 21.42 -17.72
CA ALA A 68 10.92 21.82 -16.95
C ALA A 68 10.52 22.47 -15.62
N GLY A 69 11.34 22.27 -14.58
CA GLY A 69 11.13 22.79 -13.23
C GLY A 69 11.46 21.77 -12.14
N VAL A 70 11.22 22.13 -10.88
CA VAL A 70 11.47 21.27 -9.71
C VAL A 70 10.21 20.46 -9.38
N PRO A 71 10.20 19.13 -9.60
CA PRO A 71 9.05 18.31 -9.30
C PRO A 71 9.01 17.89 -7.82
N VAL A 72 7.81 17.81 -7.27
CA VAL A 72 7.48 17.00 -6.09
C VAL A 72 6.32 16.07 -6.44
N VAL A 73 6.26 14.90 -5.84
CA VAL A 73 5.32 13.84 -6.24
C VAL A 73 4.74 13.14 -5.02
N ASP A 74 3.45 12.78 -5.08
CA ASP A 74 2.86 11.87 -4.11
C ASP A 74 1.67 11.06 -4.67
N ASN A 75 1.39 9.92 -4.05
CA ASN A 75 0.24 9.07 -4.35
C ASN A 75 -0.97 9.45 -3.48
N LEU A 76 -1.99 10.03 -4.12
CA LEU A 76 -3.28 10.23 -3.49
C LEU A 76 -4.28 9.24 -4.06
N ASN A 77 -4.75 8.32 -3.22
CA ASN A 77 -5.86 7.42 -3.56
C ASN A 77 -5.64 6.61 -4.85
N GLY A 78 -4.44 6.07 -5.04
CA GLY A 78 -4.13 5.24 -6.21
C GLY A 78 -3.95 6.05 -7.50
N HIS A 79 -3.76 7.36 -7.39
CA HIS A 79 -3.39 8.26 -8.48
C HIS A 79 -2.10 9.01 -8.13
N LEU A 80 -1.16 9.03 -9.07
CA LEU A 80 0.11 9.70 -8.89
C LEU A 80 0.02 11.17 -9.31
N HIS A 81 0.23 12.08 -8.36
CA HIS A 81 0.21 13.51 -8.60
C HIS A 81 1.62 14.07 -8.55
N ALA A 82 1.94 14.98 -9.46
CA ALA A 82 3.17 15.75 -9.42
C ALA A 82 2.84 17.26 -9.38
N VAL A 83 3.56 18.01 -8.57
CA VAL A 83 3.54 19.48 -8.58
C VAL A 83 4.92 19.95 -9.03
N VAL A 84 4.97 20.85 -10.00
CA VAL A 84 6.22 21.36 -10.57
C VAL A 84 6.32 22.86 -10.34
N VAL A 85 7.40 23.29 -9.70
CA VAL A 85 7.78 24.70 -9.60
C VAL A 85 8.59 25.07 -10.83
N LEU A 86 8.06 25.98 -11.65
CA LEU A 86 8.69 26.43 -12.88
C LEU A 86 9.78 27.47 -12.61
N ASP A 87 10.68 27.70 -13.57
CA ASP A 87 11.72 28.72 -13.46
C ASP A 87 11.15 30.15 -13.26
N THR A 88 9.91 30.39 -13.68
CA THR A 88 9.20 31.66 -13.45
C THR A 88 8.75 31.84 -12.00
N GLY A 89 8.79 30.78 -11.19
CA GLY A 89 8.19 30.70 -9.86
C GLY A 89 6.74 30.24 -9.87
N ASP A 90 6.11 30.13 -11.04
CA ASP A 90 4.75 29.59 -11.15
C ASP A 90 4.72 28.11 -10.75
N VAL A 91 3.61 27.68 -10.16
CA VAL A 91 3.42 26.29 -9.73
C VAL A 91 2.32 25.64 -10.57
N ALA A 92 2.61 24.45 -11.11
CA ALA A 92 1.70 23.68 -11.95
C ALA A 92 1.45 22.28 -11.39
N HIS A 93 0.21 21.80 -11.49
CA HIS A 93 -0.21 20.48 -11.01
C HIS A 93 -0.40 19.53 -12.19
N PHE A 94 0.16 18.33 -12.07
CA PHE A 94 0.07 17.24 -13.03
C PHE A 94 -0.45 15.98 -12.37
N LEU A 95 -1.03 15.12 -13.19
CA LEU A 95 -1.53 13.81 -12.81
C LEU A 95 -1.10 12.78 -13.82
N LEU A 96 -0.65 11.62 -13.35
CA LEU A 96 -0.32 10.51 -14.22
C LEU A 96 -1.60 9.84 -14.72
N ASP A 97 -1.74 9.76 -16.03
CA ASP A 97 -2.69 8.88 -16.71
C ASP A 97 -1.97 7.57 -17.04
N ASP A 98 -2.28 6.52 -16.29
CA ASP A 98 -1.65 5.19 -16.38
C ASP A 98 -2.69 4.07 -16.51
N GLU A 99 -3.75 4.35 -17.27
CA GLU A 99 -4.80 3.38 -17.55
C GLU A 99 -4.22 2.10 -18.16
N GLU A 100 -4.70 0.95 -17.68
CA GLU A 100 -4.17 -0.35 -18.09
C GLU A 100 -4.34 -0.55 -19.61
N GLY A 101 -3.21 -0.74 -20.31
CA GLY A 101 -3.19 -0.89 -21.77
C GLY A 101 -2.92 0.40 -22.55
N THR A 102 -2.74 1.54 -21.89
CA THR A 102 -2.29 2.79 -22.50
C THR A 102 -0.82 3.08 -22.15
N VAL A 103 -0.19 3.99 -22.90
CA VAL A 103 1.14 4.48 -22.56
C VAL A 103 0.98 5.55 -21.49
N ALA A 104 1.65 5.37 -20.35
CA ALA A 104 1.58 6.30 -19.25
C ALA A 104 1.98 7.72 -19.68
N SER A 105 1.22 8.73 -19.29
CA SER A 105 1.49 10.13 -19.65
C SER A 105 1.08 11.10 -18.55
N TRP A 106 1.79 12.23 -18.46
CA TRP A 106 1.49 13.27 -17.48
C TRP A 106 0.52 14.29 -18.05
N VAL A 107 -0.63 14.45 -17.40
CA VAL A 107 -1.69 15.39 -17.76
C VAL A 107 -1.60 16.62 -16.86
N CYS A 108 -1.41 17.80 -17.45
CA CYS A 108 -1.44 19.06 -16.70
C CYS A 108 -2.89 19.40 -16.30
N LEU A 109 -3.11 19.56 -14.99
CA LEU A 109 -4.39 19.99 -14.41
C LEU A 109 -4.51 21.51 -14.32
N GLY A 110 -3.39 22.24 -14.44
CA GLY A 110 -3.35 23.70 -14.49
C GLY A 110 -2.39 24.33 -13.49
N SER A 111 -2.31 25.66 -13.53
CA SER A 111 -1.53 26.46 -12.57
C SER A 111 -2.28 26.64 -11.24
N LEU A 112 -1.55 26.71 -10.13
CA LEU A 112 -2.07 27.06 -8.81
C LEU A 112 -2.34 28.57 -8.65
N GLY A 113 -1.97 29.39 -9.64
CA GLY A 113 -2.12 30.83 -9.63
C GLY A 113 -0.98 31.58 -8.91
N PRO A 114 -0.95 32.92 -9.04
CA PRO A 114 0.19 33.74 -8.59
C PRO A 114 0.37 33.75 -7.07
N ASP A 115 -0.70 33.54 -6.30
CA ASP A 115 -0.62 33.51 -4.83
C ASP A 115 0.16 32.29 -4.31
N ALA A 116 0.33 31.25 -5.13
CA ALA A 116 1.09 30.05 -4.83
C ALA A 116 2.52 30.07 -5.41
N ALA A 117 2.94 31.17 -6.04
CA ALA A 117 4.27 31.27 -6.64
C ALA A 117 5.37 31.13 -5.57
N THR A 118 6.45 30.42 -5.93
CA THR A 118 7.60 30.13 -5.06
C THR A 118 8.85 29.88 -5.89
N HIS A 119 10.01 30.22 -5.33
CA HIS A 119 11.33 29.85 -5.88
C HIS A 119 12.05 28.81 -5.01
N SER A 120 11.33 28.18 -4.08
CA SER A 120 11.84 27.12 -3.20
C SER A 120 11.41 25.72 -3.68
N SER A 121 12.12 24.68 -3.24
CA SER A 121 11.62 23.31 -3.36
C SER A 121 10.51 23.09 -2.33
N PRO A 122 9.28 22.78 -2.76
CA PRO A 122 8.18 22.53 -1.84
C PRO A 122 8.24 21.10 -1.29
N CYS A 123 7.27 20.72 -0.48
CA CYS A 123 6.97 19.32 -0.19
C CYS A 123 5.48 19.02 -0.33
N LEU A 124 5.17 17.77 -0.68
CA LEU A 124 3.83 17.31 -1.03
C LEU A 124 3.53 16.02 -0.29
N VAL A 125 2.45 15.97 0.48
CA VAL A 125 1.98 14.74 1.15
C VAL A 125 0.46 14.58 1.06
N ALA A 126 0.02 13.37 0.77
CA ALA A 126 -1.35 12.92 0.83
C ALA A 126 -1.73 12.62 2.30
N PHE A 127 -2.76 13.30 2.78
CA PHE A 127 -3.27 13.10 4.12
C PHE A 127 -4.79 13.26 4.13
N HIS A 128 -5.49 12.29 4.73
CA HIS A 128 -6.95 12.29 4.85
C HIS A 128 -7.68 12.57 3.52
N ASN A 129 -7.30 11.87 2.45
CA ASN A 129 -7.84 12.01 1.09
C ASN A 129 -7.67 13.41 0.46
N ARG A 130 -6.66 14.17 0.87
CA ARG A 130 -6.28 15.47 0.28
C ARG A 130 -4.78 15.52 0.06
N LEU A 131 -4.32 16.40 -0.83
CA LEU A 131 -2.89 16.70 -0.96
C LEU A 131 -2.57 18.01 -0.26
N PHE A 132 -1.53 18.00 0.56
CA PHE A 132 -0.98 19.17 1.23
C PHE A 132 0.32 19.56 0.55
N LEU A 133 0.37 20.76 0.01
CA LEU A 133 1.58 21.37 -0.53
C LEU A 133 2.06 22.43 0.44
N VAL A 134 3.29 22.31 0.93
CA VAL A 134 3.94 23.31 1.79
C VAL A 134 5.16 23.86 1.06
N PHE A 135 5.35 25.17 1.12
CA PHE A 135 6.39 25.88 0.38
C PHE A 135 6.80 27.18 1.08
N LEU A 136 7.99 27.68 0.74
CA LEU A 136 8.47 28.98 1.21
C LEU A 136 8.17 30.05 0.17
N LYS A 137 7.70 31.22 0.60
CA LYS A 137 7.67 32.42 -0.24
C LYS A 137 8.96 33.21 -0.11
N ASP A 138 9.17 34.13 -1.05
CA ASP A 138 10.26 35.11 -0.97
C ASP A 138 10.23 35.83 0.39
N GLY A 139 11.36 35.85 1.08
CA GLY A 139 11.45 36.33 2.47
C GLY A 139 11.38 35.24 3.54
N GLY A 140 11.30 33.96 3.16
CA GLY A 140 11.43 32.83 4.08
C GLY A 140 10.16 32.55 4.89
N GLU A 141 9.00 33.02 4.43
CA GLU A 141 7.72 32.74 5.08
C GLU A 141 7.14 31.40 4.62
N LEU A 142 6.66 30.59 5.57
CA LEU A 142 6.12 29.26 5.30
C LEU A 142 4.61 29.31 5.00
N TYR A 143 4.22 28.81 3.83
CA TYR A 143 2.84 28.75 3.35
C TYR A 143 2.42 27.32 3.05
N TYR A 144 1.12 27.08 3.06
CA TYR A 144 0.53 25.83 2.62
C TYR A 144 -0.73 26.06 1.79
N THR A 145 -1.02 25.13 0.90
CA THR A 145 -2.28 25.02 0.18
C THR A 145 -2.71 23.56 0.12
N VAL A 146 -4.02 23.32 0.06
CA VAL A 146 -4.60 21.98 0.12
C VAL A 146 -5.42 21.72 -1.13
N TRP A 147 -5.07 20.67 -1.86
CA TRP A 147 -5.87 20.19 -2.97
C TRP A 147 -6.96 19.26 -2.48
N THR A 148 -8.18 19.55 -2.90
CA THR A 148 -9.33 18.66 -2.72
C THR A 148 -9.82 18.25 -4.10
N GLY A 149 -9.89 16.95 -4.34
CA GLY A 149 -10.47 16.39 -5.56
C GLY A 149 -11.95 16.76 -5.73
N PRO A 150 -12.53 16.45 -6.90
CA PRO A 150 -13.94 16.73 -7.15
C PRO A 150 -14.84 16.09 -6.09
N ALA A 151 -15.92 16.79 -5.70
CA ALA A 151 -16.90 16.28 -4.75
C ALA A 151 -17.65 15.04 -5.29
N SER A 152 -17.72 14.88 -6.61
CA SER A 152 -18.16 13.64 -7.25
C SER A 152 -17.03 12.61 -7.17
N SER A 153 -17.32 11.46 -6.57
CA SER A 153 -16.35 10.47 -6.12
C SER A 153 -15.57 9.73 -7.22
N HIS A 154 -15.80 10.02 -8.51
CA HIS A 154 -15.56 9.02 -9.57
C HIS A 154 -15.04 9.55 -10.90
N PRO A 155 -13.86 10.15 -10.94
CA PRO A 155 -13.16 10.35 -12.20
C PRO A 155 -12.55 9.02 -12.69
N SER A 156 -12.92 8.62 -13.90
CA SER A 156 -12.46 7.40 -14.56
C SER A 156 -11.10 7.57 -15.25
N SER A 157 -10.62 8.81 -15.38
CA SER A 157 -9.37 9.17 -16.04
C SER A 157 -8.78 10.46 -15.44
N ALA A 158 -7.49 10.72 -15.71
CA ALA A 158 -6.81 11.92 -15.23
C ALA A 158 -7.50 13.25 -15.62
N PRO A 159 -8.07 13.42 -16.83
CA PRO A 159 -8.81 14.63 -17.20
C PRO A 159 -10.08 14.91 -16.39
N GLU A 160 -10.68 13.88 -15.78
CA GLU A 160 -11.88 13.96 -14.95
C GLU A 160 -11.57 14.26 -13.48
N LEU A 161 -10.33 14.03 -13.03
CA LEU A 161 -9.80 14.32 -11.68
C LEU A 161 -9.58 15.83 -11.46
N ARG A 162 -10.57 16.67 -11.78
CA ARG A 162 -10.49 18.12 -11.56
C ARG A 162 -10.83 18.47 -10.12
N GLY A 163 -9.80 18.69 -9.31
CA GLY A 163 -9.92 19.24 -7.96
C GLY A 163 -9.66 20.74 -7.91
N THR A 164 -9.62 21.27 -6.70
CA THR A 164 -9.31 22.68 -6.42
C THR A 164 -8.30 22.79 -5.30
N TRP A 165 -7.32 23.68 -5.49
CA TRP A 165 -6.40 24.10 -4.43
C TRP A 165 -7.06 25.21 -3.60
N SER A 166 -6.91 25.14 -2.27
CA SER A 166 -7.31 26.25 -1.40
C SER A 166 -6.43 27.47 -1.64
N VAL A 167 -6.91 28.66 -1.28
CA VAL A 167 -6.05 29.85 -1.25
C VAL A 167 -4.87 29.59 -0.32
N PRO A 168 -3.61 29.87 -0.74
CA PRO A 168 -2.45 29.69 0.12
C PRO A 168 -2.58 30.46 1.44
N ALA A 169 -2.33 29.77 2.55
CA ALA A 169 -2.38 30.31 3.89
C ALA A 169 -1.01 30.20 4.55
N LYS A 170 -0.67 31.17 5.41
CA LYS A 170 0.57 31.12 6.19
C LYS A 170 0.45 30.01 7.24
N VAL A 171 1.47 29.17 7.38
CA VAL A 171 1.49 28.08 8.37
C VAL A 171 1.42 28.67 9.78
N VAL A 172 2.23 29.69 10.07
CA VAL A 172 2.27 30.32 11.39
C VAL A 172 2.41 31.83 11.27
N ALA A 173 1.64 32.56 12.08
CA ALA A 173 1.79 34.00 12.27
C ALA A 173 2.92 34.31 13.26
N SER A 174 4.15 33.85 12.96
CA SER A 174 5.34 34.15 13.76
C SER A 174 6.28 35.09 13.01
N ASN A 175 7.27 35.61 13.76
CA ASN A 175 8.41 36.35 13.23
C ASN A 175 9.56 35.43 12.78
N HIS A 176 9.37 34.11 12.79
CA HIS A 176 10.38 33.18 12.27
C HIS A 176 10.41 33.24 10.75
N THR A 177 11.61 33.33 10.19
CA THR A 177 11.91 33.03 8.80
C THR A 177 12.50 31.62 8.72
N PHE A 178 12.34 31.00 7.57
CA PHE A 178 12.73 29.62 7.30
C PHE A 178 13.57 29.55 6.03
N GLU A 179 14.51 28.62 6.00
CA GLU A 179 15.29 28.31 4.80
C GLU A 179 15.30 26.81 4.51
N GLY A 180 15.64 26.46 3.27
CA GLY A 180 15.76 25.07 2.89
C GLY A 180 14.47 24.40 2.46
N ILE A 181 14.44 23.07 2.56
CA ILE A 181 13.35 22.24 2.06
C ILE A 181 12.51 21.72 3.24
N PRO A 182 11.23 22.09 3.33
CA PRO A 182 10.34 21.56 4.36
C PRO A 182 10.05 20.07 4.14
N ALA A 183 9.71 19.35 5.20
CA ALA A 183 9.24 17.97 5.14
C ALA A 183 7.86 17.83 5.78
N LEU A 184 7.00 17.05 5.14
CA LEU A 184 5.71 16.62 5.70
C LEU A 184 5.79 15.13 6.03
N VAL A 185 5.19 14.72 7.15
CA VAL A 185 5.14 13.32 7.56
C VAL A 185 3.91 13.05 8.43
N VAL A 186 3.33 11.86 8.30
CA VAL A 186 2.21 11.42 9.14
C VAL A 186 2.75 10.57 10.28
N ILE A 187 2.58 11.03 11.52
CA ILE A 187 3.01 10.29 12.71
C ILE A 187 1.80 10.18 13.62
N ARG A 188 1.48 8.98 14.11
CA ARG A 188 0.36 8.77 15.05
C ARG A 188 -0.98 9.33 14.54
N GLY A 189 -1.20 9.24 13.22
CA GLY A 189 -2.40 9.78 12.56
C GLY A 189 -2.51 11.31 12.56
N LYS A 190 -1.42 12.04 12.82
CA LYS A 190 -1.34 13.50 12.68
C LYS A 190 -0.34 13.86 11.60
N LEU A 191 -0.66 14.90 10.83
CA LEU A 191 0.26 15.47 9.85
C LEU A 191 1.19 16.45 10.57
N HIS A 192 2.49 16.21 10.44
CA HIS A 192 3.57 17.04 10.95
C HIS A 192 4.30 17.72 9.81
N LEU A 193 4.80 18.92 10.09
CA LEU A 193 5.64 19.73 9.22
C LEU A 193 6.94 20.04 9.96
N LEU A 194 8.07 19.76 9.31
CA LEU A 194 9.39 20.06 9.80
C LEU A 194 10.06 21.03 8.84
N CYS A 195 10.64 22.10 9.35
CA CYS A 195 11.33 23.08 8.52
C CYS A 195 12.46 23.74 9.32
N ALA A 196 13.58 24.00 8.68
CA ALA A 196 14.72 24.65 9.32
C ALA A 196 14.47 26.16 9.46
N SER A 197 14.79 26.69 10.63
CA SER A 197 14.82 28.14 10.85
C SER A 197 15.92 28.78 10.01
N ASP A 198 15.65 29.96 9.47
CA ASP A 198 16.64 30.85 8.86
C ASP A 198 17.37 31.59 9.98
N SER A 199 18.17 30.83 10.72
CA SER A 199 19.00 31.29 11.83
C SER A 199 20.40 30.71 11.70
N GLU A 200 21.38 31.25 12.44
CA GLU A 200 22.73 30.69 12.45
C GLU A 200 22.77 29.23 12.94
N THR A 201 21.85 28.85 13.84
CA THR A 201 21.77 27.49 14.38
C THR A 201 21.01 26.55 13.46
N ARG A 202 20.17 27.07 12.54
CA ARG A 202 19.34 26.28 11.60
C ARG A 202 18.47 25.22 12.25
N GLU A 203 18.05 25.47 13.49
CA GLU A 203 17.21 24.57 14.26
C GLU A 203 15.95 24.20 13.47
N ILE A 204 15.64 22.91 13.47
CA ILE A 204 14.44 22.36 12.84
C ILE A 204 13.26 22.62 13.79
N LEU A 205 12.25 23.32 13.27
CA LEU A 205 11.01 23.61 13.98
C LEU A 205 9.92 22.66 13.51
N CYS A 206 9.11 22.18 14.46
CA CYS A 206 8.01 21.26 14.19
C CYS A 206 6.63 21.88 14.42
N TYR A 207 5.73 21.63 13.48
CA TYR A 207 4.32 22.01 13.53
C TYR A 207 3.45 20.79 13.29
N SER A 208 2.26 20.77 13.90
CA SER A 208 1.24 19.77 13.66
C SER A 208 -0.02 20.42 13.10
N TYR A 209 -0.67 19.74 12.17
CA TYR A 209 -1.91 20.22 11.57
C TYR A 209 -3.11 19.82 12.41
N ASP A 210 -3.81 20.83 12.94
CA ASP A 210 -5.15 20.67 13.51
C ASP A 210 -6.16 20.61 12.37
N TYR A 211 -6.61 19.39 12.08
CA TYR A 211 -7.57 19.15 11.01
C TYR A 211 -8.92 19.83 11.26
N ALA A 212 -9.36 19.96 12.52
CA ALA A 212 -10.65 20.54 12.85
C ALA A 212 -10.63 22.07 12.71
N GLY A 213 -9.55 22.71 13.20
CA GLY A 213 -9.34 24.15 13.05
C GLY A 213 -8.79 24.58 11.70
N SER A 214 -8.34 23.64 10.85
CA SER A 214 -7.63 23.92 9.59
C SER A 214 -6.44 24.86 9.78
N GLN A 215 -5.66 24.61 10.83
CA GLN A 215 -4.57 25.47 11.27
C GLN A 215 -3.36 24.65 11.67
N TRP A 216 -2.17 25.25 11.61
CA TRP A 216 -0.95 24.65 12.15
C TRP A 216 -0.64 25.21 13.53
N SER A 217 -0.14 24.36 14.40
CA SER A 217 0.32 24.75 15.73
C SER A 217 1.69 24.14 15.98
N GLN A 218 2.59 24.93 16.58
CA GLN A 218 3.89 24.41 17.00
C GLN A 218 3.67 23.25 17.97
N CYS A 219 4.41 22.15 17.78
CA CYS A 219 4.35 20.99 18.66
C CYS A 219 5.72 20.66 19.22
N ASP A 220 5.75 19.62 20.06
CA ASP A 220 6.99 19.09 20.59
C ASP A 220 7.99 18.81 19.45
N ASP A 221 9.25 19.11 19.74
CA ASP A 221 10.32 18.97 18.78
C ASP A 221 10.60 17.48 18.52
N ILE A 222 10.07 16.99 17.40
CA ILE A 222 10.35 15.64 16.92
C ILE A 222 11.70 15.56 16.20
N SER A 223 12.45 16.66 16.06
CA SER A 223 13.77 16.65 15.40
C SER A 223 14.95 16.42 16.34
N GLU A 224 14.74 16.44 17.67
CA GLU A 224 15.78 16.40 18.71
C GLU A 224 16.82 17.52 18.63
N GLY A 225 16.37 18.76 18.40
CA GLY A 225 17.21 19.95 18.39
C GLY A 225 18.20 19.97 17.23
N ARG A 226 17.89 19.27 16.14
CA ARG A 226 18.77 19.15 14.97
C ARG A 226 18.68 20.37 14.09
N ALA A 227 19.70 20.50 13.26
CA ALA A 227 19.86 21.59 12.32
C ALA A 227 20.19 21.05 10.93
N ALA A 228 19.48 21.54 9.92
CA ALA A 228 19.67 21.13 8.53
C ALA A 228 19.29 22.27 7.58
N ARG A 229 19.69 22.18 6.31
CA ARG A 229 19.19 23.07 5.24
C ARG A 229 18.06 22.45 4.42
N GLY A 230 17.54 21.33 4.89
CA GLY A 230 16.42 20.64 4.26
C GLY A 230 16.33 19.21 4.73
N ILE A 231 15.11 18.70 4.69
CA ILE A 231 14.71 17.48 5.36
C ILE A 231 13.85 16.69 4.37
N SER A 232 13.95 15.37 4.39
CA SER A 232 12.90 14.47 3.92
C SER A 232 12.40 13.63 5.08
N ALA A 233 11.11 13.27 5.02
CA ALA A 233 10.50 12.46 6.06
C ALA A 233 9.50 11.48 5.46
N THR A 234 9.40 10.31 6.06
CA THR A 234 8.40 9.29 5.72
C THR A 234 8.07 8.47 6.96
N SER A 235 7.00 7.69 6.91
CA SER A 235 6.48 6.95 8.06
C SER A 235 6.00 5.58 7.65
N TYR A 236 6.14 4.63 8.57
CA TYR A 236 5.61 3.28 8.43
C TYR A 236 5.14 2.79 9.79
N GLY A 237 3.83 2.61 9.92
CA GLY A 237 3.20 2.38 11.20
C GLY A 237 3.39 3.56 12.14
N GLU A 238 3.91 3.27 13.32
CA GLU A 238 4.24 4.24 14.36
C GLU A 238 5.68 4.75 14.27
N THR A 239 6.45 4.27 13.29
CA THR A 239 7.84 4.69 13.06
C THR A 239 7.88 5.82 12.04
N ALA A 240 8.64 6.86 12.36
CA ALA A 240 8.99 7.91 11.40
C ALA A 240 10.48 7.86 11.07
N TYR A 241 10.82 8.29 9.86
CA TYR A 241 12.18 8.38 9.37
C TYR A 241 12.43 9.80 8.89
N MET A 242 13.62 10.31 9.16
CA MET A 242 14.07 11.62 8.69
C MET A 242 15.41 11.49 8.01
N GLY A 243 15.51 12.01 6.79
CA GLY A 243 16.74 12.12 6.03
C GLY A 243 17.19 13.56 5.93
N PHE A 244 18.46 13.82 6.22
CA PHE A 244 19.04 15.16 6.15
C PHE A 244 20.56 15.09 5.94
N ILE A 245 21.14 16.22 5.57
CA ILE A 245 22.60 16.40 5.62
C ILE A 245 22.93 17.09 6.93
N GLU A 246 23.80 16.46 7.73
CA GLU A 246 24.14 16.96 9.05
C GLU A 246 24.90 18.30 8.99
N THR A 247 24.53 19.23 9.88
CA THR A 247 25.29 20.45 10.13
C THR A 247 26.03 20.29 11.45
N VAL A 248 27.37 20.24 11.40
CA VAL A 248 28.24 20.10 12.57
C VAL A 248 28.98 21.43 12.78
N ASP A 249 28.83 22.04 13.97
CA ASP A 249 29.43 23.34 14.32
C ASP A 249 29.15 24.46 13.29
N GLY A 250 27.94 24.47 12.72
CA GLY A 250 27.54 25.43 11.67
C GLY A 250 28.11 25.15 10.27
N ARG A 251 28.84 24.03 10.09
CA ARG A 251 29.37 23.58 8.78
C ARG A 251 28.69 22.30 8.31
N GLN A 252 28.36 22.25 7.03
CA GLN A 252 27.70 21.09 6.42
C GLN A 252 28.72 19.93 6.27
N SER A 253 28.35 18.73 6.70
CA SER A 253 29.21 17.53 6.62
C SER A 253 29.17 16.84 5.25
N ASP A 254 28.30 17.32 4.35
CA ASP A 254 27.88 16.72 3.08
C ASP A 254 27.46 15.24 3.19
N THR A 255 27.33 14.72 4.41
CA THR A 255 27.07 13.32 4.71
C THR A 255 25.57 13.12 4.87
N VAL A 256 25.04 12.09 4.20
CA VAL A 256 23.63 11.72 4.30
C VAL A 256 23.40 10.93 5.57
N ILE A 257 22.53 11.47 6.43
CA ILE A 257 22.13 10.85 7.69
C ILE A 257 20.65 10.51 7.64
N ILE A 258 20.31 9.31 8.14
CA ILE A 258 18.94 8.89 8.41
C ILE A 258 18.79 8.67 9.90
N GLY A 259 17.84 9.36 10.51
CA GLY A 259 17.36 9.04 11.85
C GLY A 259 16.05 8.24 11.77
N SER A 260 15.78 7.44 12.80
CA SER A 260 14.49 6.75 12.97
C SER A 260 13.88 7.10 14.32
N TYR A 261 12.61 7.47 14.33
CA TYR A 261 11.81 7.72 15.53
C TYR A 261 10.90 6.52 15.77
N ILE A 262 11.23 5.71 16.76
CA ILE A 262 10.53 4.46 17.09
C ILE A 262 10.01 4.56 18.52
N ASN A 263 8.73 4.26 18.73
CA ASN A 263 8.10 4.21 20.06
C ASN A 263 8.31 5.48 20.92
N GLY A 264 8.36 6.65 20.29
CA GLY A 264 8.53 7.92 21.00
C GLY A 264 9.99 8.31 21.26
N GLN A 265 10.96 7.57 20.72
CA GLN A 265 12.39 7.83 20.93
C GLN A 265 13.16 7.75 19.62
N TRP A 266 14.14 8.64 19.43
CA TRP A 266 15.06 8.48 18.31
C TRP A 266 16.07 7.38 18.55
N GLN A 267 16.36 6.67 17.47
CA GLN A 267 17.41 5.68 17.41
C GLN A 267 18.73 6.33 16.99
N PRO A 268 19.88 5.68 17.27
CA PRO A 268 21.17 6.13 16.76
C PRO A 268 21.12 6.38 15.25
N HIS A 269 21.65 7.52 14.85
CA HIS A 269 21.67 7.94 13.45
C HIS A 269 22.53 7.02 12.59
N GLU A 270 22.07 6.80 11.36
CA GLU A 270 22.72 5.94 10.40
C GLU A 270 23.26 6.75 9.22
N GLN A 271 24.54 6.55 8.91
CA GLN A 271 25.16 7.10 7.71
C GLN A 271 24.82 6.25 6.48
N VAL A 272 24.34 6.91 5.44
CA VAL A 272 24.00 6.29 4.15
C VAL A 272 25.16 6.46 3.18
N GLY A 273 25.52 5.39 2.46
CA GLY A 273 26.53 5.47 1.40
C GLY A 273 27.96 5.68 1.88
N GLY A 274 28.32 5.36 3.14
CA GLY A 274 29.71 5.41 3.59
C GLY A 274 30.40 6.74 3.29
N GLU A 275 31.49 6.74 2.51
CA GLU A 275 32.26 7.95 2.15
C GLU A 275 31.60 8.84 1.10
N GLN A 276 30.47 8.43 0.51
CA GLN A 276 29.76 9.27 -0.47
C GLN A 276 29.08 10.46 0.20
N SER A 277 29.18 11.62 -0.45
CA SER A 277 28.53 12.86 -0.04
C SER A 277 27.39 13.25 -0.98
N ALA A 278 26.42 14.01 -0.47
CA ALA A 278 25.28 14.52 -1.21
C ALA A 278 25.36 16.04 -1.39
N ALA A 279 24.99 16.53 -2.57
CA ALA A 279 24.94 17.96 -2.83
C ALA A 279 23.72 18.61 -2.18
N ASP A 280 22.61 17.87 -2.13
CA ASP A 280 21.34 18.33 -1.60
C ASP A 280 20.69 17.27 -0.67
N PRO A 281 19.75 17.66 0.21
CA PRO A 281 19.09 16.72 1.13
C PRO A 281 18.53 15.47 0.43
N PRO A 282 18.65 14.28 1.04
CA PRO A 282 18.15 13.05 0.44
C PRO A 282 16.62 13.06 0.36
N GLN A 283 16.06 12.24 -0.52
CA GLN A 283 14.65 11.85 -0.50
C GLN A 283 14.50 10.40 -0.04
N ILE A 284 13.45 10.14 0.74
CA ILE A 284 13.20 8.82 1.30
C ILE A 284 11.77 8.35 1.01
N ALA A 285 11.63 7.06 0.75
CA ALA A 285 10.35 6.40 0.55
C ALA A 285 10.40 4.97 1.11
N ILE A 286 9.24 4.44 1.50
CA ILE A 286 9.11 3.07 1.99
C ILE A 286 8.35 2.24 0.96
N LEU A 287 8.91 1.07 0.63
CA LEU A 287 8.29 0.10 -0.26
C LEU A 287 8.67 -1.31 0.19
N ASN A 288 7.66 -2.20 0.28
CA ASN A 288 7.85 -3.63 0.55
C ASN A 288 8.75 -3.92 1.77
N GLY A 289 8.56 -3.21 2.88
CA GLY A 289 9.31 -3.43 4.12
C GLY A 289 10.77 -2.94 4.07
N ARG A 290 11.09 -2.03 3.15
CA ARG A 290 12.40 -1.39 3.03
C ARG A 290 12.24 0.12 2.98
N ILE A 291 13.21 0.82 3.57
CA ILE A 291 13.41 2.24 3.37
C ILE A 291 14.42 2.44 2.25
N HIS A 292 14.09 3.32 1.31
CA HIS A 292 14.91 3.70 0.18
C HIS A 292 15.32 5.15 0.35
N CYS A 293 16.59 5.44 0.10
CA CYS A 293 17.20 6.77 0.19
C CYS A 293 17.86 7.09 -1.14
N ILE A 294 17.45 8.20 -1.76
CA ILE A 294 17.96 8.67 -3.05
C ILE A 294 18.46 10.11 -2.91
N PHE A 295 19.64 10.39 -3.43
CA PHE A 295 20.24 11.73 -3.38
C PHE A 295 21.15 11.95 -4.59
N ASN A 296 21.40 13.21 -4.94
CA ASN A 296 22.42 13.57 -5.92
C ASN A 296 23.79 13.66 -5.23
N ASP A 297 24.82 13.12 -5.87
CA ASP A 297 26.15 13.13 -5.28
C ASP A 297 26.78 14.53 -5.27
N ASN A 298 27.66 14.78 -4.28
CA ASN A 298 28.36 16.05 -4.15
C ASN A 298 29.59 16.11 -5.05
N THR A 299 29.38 15.90 -6.35
CA THR A 299 30.41 16.00 -7.37
C THR A 299 29.98 16.98 -8.46
N ALA A 300 30.87 17.24 -9.42
CA ALA A 300 30.51 18.05 -10.59
C ALA A 300 29.43 17.38 -11.46
N THR A 301 29.24 16.06 -11.37
CA THR A 301 28.26 15.33 -12.19
C THR A 301 26.88 15.31 -11.54
N LYS A 302 26.79 15.40 -10.21
CA LYS A 302 25.53 15.32 -9.44
C LYS A 302 24.71 14.08 -9.83
N ASP A 303 25.38 12.96 -10.03
CA ASP A 303 24.73 11.69 -10.38
C ASP A 303 23.86 11.22 -9.20
N LEU A 304 22.66 10.72 -9.51
CA LEU A 304 21.73 10.20 -8.52
C LEU A 304 22.20 8.84 -8.01
N ARG A 305 22.28 8.75 -6.67
CA ARG A 305 22.61 7.55 -5.92
C ARG A 305 21.40 7.02 -5.17
N TRP A 306 21.36 5.71 -4.98
CA TRP A 306 20.27 5.00 -4.33
C TRP A 306 20.81 3.93 -3.39
N TYR A 307 20.35 4.01 -2.14
CA TYR A 307 20.64 3.05 -1.09
C TYR A 307 19.33 2.57 -0.47
N SER A 308 19.33 1.36 0.05
CA SER A 308 18.20 0.87 0.85
C SER A 308 18.65 -0.06 1.96
N ARG A 309 17.81 -0.17 2.99
CA ARG A 309 17.93 -1.20 4.01
C ARG A 309 16.56 -1.73 4.39
N PRO A 310 16.47 -2.98 4.88
CA PRO A 310 15.23 -3.47 5.47
C PRO A 310 14.87 -2.64 6.72
N ILE A 311 13.57 -2.47 6.95
CA ILE A 311 13.03 -1.93 8.21
C ILE A 311 12.32 -3.01 9.04
N LEU A 312 12.23 -4.23 8.49
CA LEU A 312 11.67 -5.42 9.13
C LEU A 312 12.77 -6.47 9.29
N ASP A 313 12.69 -7.28 10.36
CA ASP A 313 13.62 -8.40 10.60
C ASP A 313 13.34 -9.63 9.73
N TYR A 314 12.31 -9.54 8.88
CA TYR A 314 11.91 -10.57 7.93
C TYR A 314 11.54 -9.95 6.59
N SER A 315 11.47 -10.79 5.54
CA SER A 315 11.09 -10.35 4.19
C SER A 315 9.61 -10.60 3.94
N LEU A 316 8.87 -9.59 3.49
CA LEU A 316 7.47 -9.72 3.07
C LEU A 316 7.29 -10.70 1.89
N ALA A 317 8.31 -10.86 1.05
CA ALA A 317 8.28 -11.80 -0.07
C ALA A 317 8.54 -13.26 0.35
N SER A 318 8.97 -13.51 1.59
CA SER A 318 9.37 -14.85 2.05
C SER A 318 9.10 -15.10 3.55
N TRP A 319 8.06 -14.49 4.11
CA TRP A 319 7.84 -14.48 5.56
C TRP A 319 7.44 -15.85 6.14
N MET A 320 6.92 -16.77 5.31
CA MET A 320 6.58 -18.11 5.77
C MET A 320 7.80 -19.00 5.99
N THR A 321 9.00 -18.58 5.55
CA THR A 321 10.26 -19.35 5.69
C THR A 321 10.55 -19.76 7.12
N THR A 322 10.28 -18.89 8.11
CA THR A 322 10.60 -19.13 9.52
C THR A 322 9.51 -19.92 10.27
N ILE A 323 8.36 -20.15 9.63
CA ILE A 323 7.26 -20.93 10.21
C ILE A 323 7.60 -22.41 10.11
N GLN A 324 7.38 -23.16 11.20
CA GLN A 324 7.68 -24.59 11.25
C GLN A 324 6.86 -25.37 10.21
N ASP A 325 7.53 -26.26 9.49
CA ASP A 325 6.97 -27.12 8.44
C ASP A 325 5.73 -27.93 8.87
N ARG A 326 5.68 -28.37 10.13
CA ARG A 326 4.54 -29.09 10.72
C ARG A 326 3.33 -28.20 11.09
N THR A 327 3.38 -26.92 10.80
CA THR A 327 2.26 -26.00 11.10
C THR A 327 1.14 -26.22 10.09
N LEU A 328 -0.06 -26.50 10.55
CA LEU A 328 -1.26 -26.51 9.69
C LEU A 328 -1.56 -25.10 9.20
N LEU A 329 -1.96 -24.93 7.95
CA LEU A 329 -2.28 -23.60 7.41
C LEU A 329 -3.38 -22.89 8.19
N SER A 330 -4.34 -23.63 8.74
CA SER A 330 -5.40 -23.04 9.57
C SER A 330 -4.85 -22.33 10.82
N ARG A 331 -3.63 -22.66 11.26
CA ARG A 331 -2.97 -22.09 12.44
C ARG A 331 -2.10 -20.87 12.15
N ILE A 332 -2.01 -20.45 10.88
CA ILE A 332 -1.22 -19.30 10.46
C ILE A 332 -2.17 -18.10 10.30
N THR A 333 -1.79 -16.94 10.84
CA THR A 333 -2.42 -15.67 10.49
C THR A 333 -1.99 -15.28 9.07
N ILE A 334 -2.95 -15.18 8.15
CA ILE A 334 -2.68 -14.96 6.73
C ILE A 334 -3.37 -13.67 6.27
N PRO A 335 -2.60 -12.63 5.89
CA PRO A 335 -3.17 -11.47 5.20
C PRO A 335 -3.72 -11.89 3.82
N GLY A 336 -4.91 -11.41 3.51
CA GLY A 336 -5.62 -11.66 2.25
C GLY A 336 -6.12 -10.37 1.59
N THR A 337 -6.47 -10.46 0.31
CA THR A 337 -7.20 -9.41 -0.41
C THR A 337 -8.57 -9.87 -0.90
N HIS A 338 -9.59 -9.05 -0.66
CA HIS A 338 -10.95 -9.26 -1.14
C HIS A 338 -11.06 -8.82 -2.60
N ASP A 339 -11.69 -9.67 -3.42
CA ASP A 339 -11.76 -9.50 -4.87
C ASP A 339 -10.40 -9.10 -5.46
N SER A 340 -9.39 -9.94 -5.25
CA SER A 340 -7.97 -9.61 -5.44
C SER A 340 -7.64 -9.04 -6.84
N CYS A 341 -8.44 -9.36 -7.85
CA CYS A 341 -8.26 -8.91 -9.22
C CYS A 341 -8.98 -7.60 -9.56
N ALA A 342 -9.83 -7.05 -8.69
CA ALA A 342 -10.72 -5.94 -9.01
C ALA A 342 -10.02 -4.58 -8.94
N ARG A 343 -9.12 -4.34 -9.92
CA ARG A 343 -8.41 -3.07 -10.18
C ARG A 343 -9.20 -2.08 -11.06
N SER A 344 -10.50 -2.32 -11.24
CA SER A 344 -11.37 -1.64 -12.21
C SER A 344 -11.41 -0.11 -12.07
N ASN A 345 -11.51 0.63 -13.18
CA ASN A 345 -11.80 2.07 -13.15
C ASN A 345 -13.24 2.40 -12.71
N ILE A 346 -14.10 1.39 -12.56
CA ILE A 346 -15.45 1.53 -12.03
C ILE A 346 -15.39 1.49 -10.50
N PRO A 347 -15.66 2.61 -9.79
CA PRO A 347 -15.26 2.70 -8.38
C PRO A 347 -16.01 1.77 -7.42
N PHE A 348 -17.29 1.46 -7.67
CA PHE A 348 -18.05 0.48 -6.87
C PHE A 348 -17.66 -0.97 -7.17
N VAL A 349 -16.82 -1.21 -8.19
CA VAL A 349 -16.25 -2.52 -8.53
C VAL A 349 -14.84 -2.65 -7.98
N ARG A 350 -14.09 -1.54 -7.86
CA ARG A 350 -12.70 -1.58 -7.42
C ARG A 350 -12.60 -1.94 -5.95
N THR A 351 -11.67 -2.83 -5.63
CA THR A 351 -11.29 -3.17 -4.25
C THR A 351 -9.77 -3.12 -4.03
N GLN A 352 -8.99 -3.11 -5.12
CA GLN A 352 -7.53 -3.11 -5.09
C GLN A 352 -6.96 -2.08 -6.09
N TYR A 353 -5.81 -1.46 -5.78
CA TYR A 353 -4.98 -0.80 -6.80
C TYR A 353 -3.82 -1.68 -7.28
N LEU A 354 -3.35 -2.58 -6.42
CA LEU A 354 -2.18 -3.44 -6.66
C LEU A 354 -2.51 -4.64 -7.55
N SER A 355 -1.61 -5.00 -8.46
CA SER A 355 -1.65 -6.27 -9.19
C SER A 355 -1.44 -7.46 -8.26
N ILE A 356 -1.65 -8.69 -8.75
CA ILE A 356 -1.42 -9.91 -7.94
C ILE A 356 0.04 -9.99 -7.52
N THR A 357 0.97 -9.74 -8.45
CA THR A 357 2.41 -9.69 -8.15
C THR A 357 2.73 -8.69 -7.02
N GLN A 358 2.13 -7.50 -7.06
CA GLN A 358 2.37 -6.45 -6.06
C GLN A 358 1.73 -6.78 -4.70
N GLN A 359 0.53 -7.38 -4.68
CA GLN A 359 -0.10 -7.87 -3.46
C GLN A 359 0.77 -8.95 -2.79
N LEU A 360 1.30 -9.89 -3.57
CA LEU A 360 2.18 -10.95 -3.06
C LEU A 360 3.51 -10.37 -2.51
N ALA A 361 4.07 -9.35 -3.17
CA ALA A 361 5.25 -8.62 -2.69
C ALA A 361 4.99 -7.86 -1.36
N LEU A 362 3.76 -7.37 -1.16
CA LEU A 362 3.31 -6.75 0.09
C LEU A 362 3.10 -7.75 1.24
N GLY A 363 3.14 -9.06 0.96
CA GLY A 363 3.02 -10.12 1.97
C GLY A 363 1.68 -10.86 1.99
N ILE A 364 0.76 -10.52 1.07
CA ILE A 364 -0.54 -11.20 0.91
C ILE A 364 -0.32 -12.67 0.51
N ARG A 365 -1.05 -13.61 1.14
CA ARG A 365 -1.01 -15.05 0.81
C ARG A 365 -2.40 -15.69 0.69
N PHE A 366 -3.46 -14.91 0.78
CA PHE A 366 -4.83 -15.34 0.46
C PHE A 366 -5.40 -14.45 -0.66
N LEU A 367 -5.84 -15.05 -1.75
CA LEU A 367 -6.45 -14.38 -2.89
C LEU A 367 -7.90 -14.82 -3.04
N ASP A 368 -8.83 -13.85 -3.08
CA ASP A 368 -10.24 -14.10 -3.38
C ASP A 368 -10.52 -13.84 -4.86
N LEU A 369 -10.71 -14.92 -5.62
CA LEU A 369 -10.93 -14.90 -7.06
C LEU A 369 -12.39 -15.27 -7.36
N ARG A 370 -13.12 -14.30 -7.89
CA ARG A 370 -14.47 -14.50 -8.43
C ARG A 370 -14.38 -14.72 -9.93
N LEU A 371 -14.82 -15.87 -10.38
CA LEU A 371 -14.65 -16.30 -11.77
C LEU A 371 -16.01 -16.59 -12.42
N ARG A 372 -16.06 -16.47 -13.74
CA ARG A 372 -17.12 -17.06 -14.57
C ARG A 372 -16.48 -17.89 -15.67
N ARG A 373 -17.16 -18.96 -16.06
CA ARG A 373 -16.84 -19.72 -17.26
C ARG A 373 -17.40 -18.98 -18.47
N HIS A 374 -16.58 -18.76 -19.48
CA HIS A 374 -16.99 -18.12 -20.73
C HIS A 374 -17.27 -19.18 -21.83
N ASP A 375 -17.79 -18.74 -22.98
CA ASP A 375 -18.20 -19.61 -24.08
C ASP A 375 -17.04 -20.38 -24.73
N ASP A 376 -15.82 -19.88 -24.61
CA ASP A 376 -14.57 -20.54 -25.01
C ASP A 376 -14.18 -21.69 -24.08
N GLY A 377 -14.88 -21.85 -22.95
CA GLY A 377 -14.59 -22.84 -21.91
C GLY A 377 -13.65 -22.34 -20.82
N ASP A 378 -12.99 -21.20 -21.04
CA ASP A 378 -12.00 -20.65 -20.11
C ASP A 378 -12.66 -19.87 -18.96
N LEU A 379 -11.87 -19.65 -17.91
CA LEU A 379 -12.27 -18.90 -16.71
C LEU A 379 -11.70 -17.49 -16.74
N TYR A 380 -12.57 -16.51 -16.49
CA TYR A 380 -12.21 -15.09 -16.42
C TYR A 380 -12.65 -14.47 -15.09
N CYS A 381 -11.96 -13.42 -14.65
CA CYS A 381 -12.22 -12.73 -13.40
C CYS A 381 -13.39 -11.73 -13.53
N TYR A 382 -14.27 -11.72 -12.53
CA TYR A 382 -15.44 -10.87 -12.44
C TYR A 382 -15.54 -10.24 -11.05
N HIS A 383 -16.37 -9.22 -10.92
CA HIS A 383 -16.83 -8.70 -9.63
C HIS A 383 -18.28 -8.26 -9.78
N GLY A 384 -19.20 -8.94 -9.10
CA GLY A 384 -20.62 -8.54 -9.10
C GLY A 384 -21.25 -8.55 -10.51
N GLY A 385 -20.84 -9.48 -11.36
CA GLY A 385 -21.26 -9.60 -12.75
C GLY A 385 -20.54 -8.72 -13.75
N ILE A 386 -19.60 -7.88 -13.31
CA ILE A 386 -18.81 -7.02 -14.18
C ILE A 386 -17.47 -7.72 -14.51
N PRO A 387 -17.14 -7.92 -15.81
CA PRO A 387 -15.86 -8.51 -16.20
C PRO A 387 -14.69 -7.58 -15.87
N LEU A 388 -13.58 -8.16 -15.42
CA LEU A 388 -12.34 -7.43 -15.11
C LEU A 388 -11.34 -7.53 -16.26
N GLY A 389 -10.41 -6.57 -16.35
CA GLY A 389 -9.36 -6.56 -17.39
C GLY A 389 -9.87 -6.27 -18.80
N LEU A 390 -10.96 -5.50 -18.93
CA LEU A 390 -11.49 -5.09 -20.23
C LEU A 390 -10.46 -4.27 -21.04
N PRO A 391 -10.50 -4.33 -22.39
CA PRO A 391 -11.46 -5.08 -23.22
C PRO A 391 -11.10 -6.56 -23.42
N ARG A 392 -9.92 -7.01 -22.99
CA ARG A 392 -9.43 -8.37 -23.26
C ARG A 392 -9.98 -9.43 -22.30
N GLY A 393 -10.42 -9.01 -21.12
CA GLY A 393 -10.78 -9.91 -20.02
C GLY A 393 -9.53 -10.40 -19.28
N LEU A 394 -9.59 -10.44 -17.95
CA LEU A 394 -8.52 -10.97 -17.11
C LEU A 394 -8.73 -12.48 -16.91
N SER A 395 -7.99 -13.30 -17.64
CA SER A 395 -8.09 -14.76 -17.54
C SER A 395 -7.50 -15.29 -16.23
N PHE A 396 -8.10 -16.36 -15.70
CA PHE A 396 -7.60 -17.07 -14.52
C PHE A 396 -6.17 -17.59 -14.73
N VAL A 397 -5.83 -18.04 -15.94
CA VAL A 397 -4.48 -18.49 -16.29
C VAL A 397 -3.46 -17.36 -16.13
N SER A 398 -3.78 -16.14 -16.58
CA SER A 398 -2.88 -14.99 -16.43
C SER A 398 -2.62 -14.67 -14.96
N VAL A 399 -3.68 -14.66 -14.14
CA VAL A 399 -3.57 -14.44 -12.69
C VAL A 399 -2.70 -15.50 -12.02
N MET A 400 -2.91 -16.77 -12.37
CA MET A 400 -2.12 -17.86 -11.79
C MET A 400 -0.66 -17.85 -12.26
N ASN A 401 -0.34 -17.33 -13.45
CA ASN A 401 1.05 -17.17 -13.88
C ASN A 401 1.82 -16.19 -12.98
N GLU A 402 1.18 -15.13 -12.48
CA GLU A 402 1.77 -14.24 -11.47
C GLU A 402 2.04 -15.00 -10.16
N VAL A 403 1.08 -15.83 -9.72
CA VAL A 403 1.22 -16.70 -8.54
C VAL A 403 2.38 -17.69 -8.68
N TRP A 404 2.52 -18.35 -9.82
CA TRP A 404 3.62 -19.30 -10.07
C TRP A 404 4.99 -18.61 -10.11
N THR A 405 5.05 -17.46 -10.78
CA THR A 405 6.25 -16.64 -10.83
C THR A 405 6.67 -16.20 -9.43
N PHE A 406 5.73 -15.83 -8.58
CA PHE A 406 6.01 -15.52 -7.18
C PHE A 406 6.48 -16.75 -6.39
N LEU A 407 5.79 -17.89 -6.48
CA LEU A 407 6.10 -19.07 -5.65
C LEU A 407 7.43 -19.73 -6.01
N ARG A 408 7.74 -19.85 -7.31
CA ARG A 408 8.86 -20.65 -7.81
C ARG A 408 9.72 -19.94 -8.88
N GLY A 409 9.50 -18.65 -9.12
CA GLY A 409 10.20 -17.91 -10.17
C GLY A 409 9.68 -18.23 -11.58
N PRO A 410 10.08 -17.46 -12.61
CA PRO A 410 9.65 -17.71 -14.01
C PRO A 410 10.03 -19.11 -14.54
N GLN A 411 11.09 -19.70 -13.99
CA GLN A 411 11.64 -21.00 -14.38
C GLN A 411 11.11 -22.15 -13.53
N GLY A 412 10.41 -21.87 -12.42
CA GLY A 412 9.86 -22.90 -11.54
C GLY A 412 10.88 -23.57 -10.60
N ASP A 413 12.06 -22.99 -10.41
CA ASP A 413 13.18 -23.56 -9.66
C ASP A 413 13.56 -22.78 -8.38
N ARG A 414 12.92 -21.64 -8.10
CA ARG A 414 13.15 -20.88 -6.85
C ARG A 414 12.82 -21.73 -5.63
N LEU A 415 13.58 -21.54 -4.56
CA LEU A 415 13.36 -22.21 -3.28
C LEU A 415 11.89 -22.01 -2.82
N ALA A 416 11.22 -23.13 -2.57
CA ALA A 416 9.83 -23.16 -2.14
C ALA A 416 9.72 -22.79 -0.66
N THR A 417 9.51 -21.51 -0.36
CA THR A 417 9.30 -21.01 1.01
C THR A 417 7.84 -20.68 1.30
N GLU A 418 7.12 -20.18 0.31
CA GLU A 418 5.77 -19.64 0.47
C GLU A 418 4.68 -20.59 -0.05
N THR A 419 3.43 -20.37 0.35
CA THR A 419 2.24 -20.98 -0.27
C THR A 419 1.16 -19.92 -0.43
N ILE A 420 0.26 -20.08 -1.40
CA ILE A 420 -0.84 -19.13 -1.63
C ILE A 420 -2.17 -19.86 -1.54
N LEU A 421 -3.08 -19.37 -0.70
CA LEU A 421 -4.46 -19.82 -0.65
C LEU A 421 -5.25 -19.11 -1.75
N VAL A 422 -5.87 -19.87 -2.64
CA VAL A 422 -6.71 -19.35 -3.71
C VAL A 422 -8.15 -19.74 -3.44
N SER A 423 -8.92 -18.77 -2.95
CA SER A 423 -10.37 -18.85 -2.79
C SER A 423 -11.02 -18.64 -4.15
N VAL A 424 -11.68 -19.65 -4.68
CA VAL A 424 -12.42 -19.55 -5.94
C VAL A 424 -13.90 -19.52 -5.66
N ASN A 425 -14.59 -18.51 -6.18
CA ASN A 425 -16.04 -18.39 -6.19
C ASN A 425 -16.56 -18.35 -7.63
N ASN A 426 -17.76 -18.92 -7.86
CA ASN A 426 -18.48 -18.73 -9.11
C ASN A 426 -19.31 -17.44 -8.99
N ASP A 427 -18.97 -16.42 -9.79
CA ASP A 427 -19.68 -15.15 -9.81
C ASP A 427 -20.94 -15.19 -10.69
N ASP A 428 -21.19 -16.29 -11.39
CA ASP A 428 -22.40 -16.52 -12.17
C ASP A 428 -23.50 -17.13 -11.26
N THR A 429 -24.51 -16.31 -10.98
CA THR A 429 -25.68 -16.68 -10.16
C THR A 429 -26.90 -17.02 -11.01
N SER A 430 -26.73 -17.31 -12.30
CA SER A 430 -27.83 -17.69 -13.19
C SER A 430 -28.48 -19.02 -12.76
N PRO A 431 -29.80 -19.18 -12.98
CA PRO A 431 -30.50 -20.43 -12.68
C PRO A 431 -29.85 -21.64 -13.36
N GLU A 432 -29.37 -21.48 -14.59
CA GLU A 432 -28.73 -22.52 -15.37
C GLU A 432 -27.48 -23.07 -14.65
N GLN A 433 -26.59 -22.18 -14.19
CA GLN A 433 -25.40 -22.58 -13.43
C GLN A 433 -25.76 -23.20 -12.08
N ILE A 434 -26.80 -22.69 -11.41
CA ILE A 434 -27.27 -23.26 -10.14
C ILE A 434 -27.77 -24.69 -10.32
N THR A 435 -28.43 -24.99 -11.45
CA THR A 435 -28.93 -26.34 -11.75
C THR A 435 -27.89 -27.31 -12.31
N SER A 436 -26.80 -26.79 -12.89
CA SER A 436 -25.70 -27.57 -13.50
C SER A 436 -24.32 -27.18 -12.94
N PRO A 437 -24.08 -27.34 -11.62
CA PRO A 437 -22.83 -26.94 -10.98
C PRO A 437 -21.59 -27.72 -11.47
N GLU A 438 -21.78 -28.91 -12.07
CA GLU A 438 -20.72 -29.72 -12.67
C GLU A 438 -19.98 -28.99 -13.81
N VAL A 439 -20.62 -28.04 -14.50
CA VAL A 439 -20.03 -27.31 -15.62
C VAL A 439 -18.91 -26.38 -15.14
N PHE A 440 -19.19 -25.53 -14.16
CA PHE A 440 -18.18 -24.65 -13.58
C PHE A 440 -17.13 -25.45 -12.80
N TYR A 441 -17.55 -26.50 -12.07
CA TYR A 441 -16.63 -27.40 -11.38
C TYR A 441 -15.63 -28.07 -12.33
N GLY A 442 -16.10 -28.59 -13.47
CA GLY A 442 -15.26 -29.15 -14.52
C GLY A 442 -14.29 -28.13 -15.12
N ALA A 443 -14.76 -26.90 -15.40
CA ALA A 443 -13.89 -25.84 -15.93
C ALA A 443 -12.74 -25.48 -14.98
N VAL A 444 -12.96 -25.46 -13.66
CA VAL A 444 -11.88 -25.26 -12.69
C VAL A 444 -10.91 -26.44 -12.69
N GLN A 445 -11.40 -27.68 -12.77
CA GLN A 445 -10.54 -28.87 -12.88
C GLN A 445 -9.68 -28.85 -14.15
N GLU A 446 -10.28 -28.50 -15.28
CA GLU A 446 -9.60 -28.38 -16.58
C GLU A 446 -8.52 -27.29 -16.51
N ALA A 447 -8.85 -26.10 -15.99
CA ALA A 447 -7.90 -25.00 -15.86
C ALA A 447 -6.71 -25.35 -14.94
N ILE A 448 -6.96 -26.05 -13.82
CA ILE A 448 -5.89 -26.55 -12.93
C ILE A 448 -5.02 -27.59 -13.64
N THR A 449 -5.63 -28.53 -14.34
CA THR A 449 -4.92 -29.61 -15.03
C THR A 449 -4.07 -29.09 -16.18
N ALA A 450 -4.60 -28.12 -16.95
CA ALA A 450 -3.93 -27.52 -18.10
C ALA A 450 -2.63 -26.78 -17.72
N GLN A 451 -2.50 -26.31 -16.48
CA GLN A 451 -1.29 -25.63 -16.00
C GLN A 451 -0.11 -26.57 -15.76
N GLY A 452 -0.36 -27.88 -15.63
CA GLY A 452 0.66 -28.90 -15.43
C GLY A 452 1.49 -28.75 -14.14
N ASN A 453 2.62 -29.44 -14.12
CA ASN A 453 3.55 -29.48 -12.99
C ASN A 453 4.69 -28.48 -13.16
N TYR A 454 5.45 -28.26 -12.10
CA TYR A 454 6.77 -27.65 -12.21
C TYR A 454 7.75 -28.57 -12.98
N PRO A 455 8.86 -28.04 -13.50
CA PRO A 455 9.85 -28.84 -14.24
C PRO A 455 10.45 -30.01 -13.44
N ASP A 456 10.50 -29.90 -12.12
CA ASP A 456 10.94 -30.95 -11.19
C ASP A 456 9.87 -32.04 -10.93
N GLY A 457 8.71 -31.95 -11.59
CA GLY A 457 7.59 -32.86 -11.44
C GLY A 457 6.67 -32.56 -10.27
N THR A 458 6.98 -31.56 -9.42
CA THR A 458 6.13 -31.18 -8.29
C THR A 458 4.83 -30.50 -8.75
N LEU A 459 3.73 -30.80 -8.08
CA LEU A 459 2.42 -30.22 -8.40
C LEU A 459 2.39 -28.73 -8.08
N ARG A 460 1.78 -27.92 -8.97
CA ARG A 460 1.51 -26.50 -8.72
C ARG A 460 0.37 -26.28 -7.72
N TRP A 461 -0.57 -27.22 -7.67
CA TRP A 461 -1.76 -27.16 -6.83
C TRP A 461 -1.76 -28.24 -5.74
N CYS A 462 -2.29 -27.87 -4.59
CA CYS A 462 -2.87 -28.75 -3.58
C CYS A 462 -4.39 -28.65 -3.72
N VAL A 463 -5.00 -29.73 -4.20
CA VAL A 463 -6.45 -29.82 -4.49
C VAL A 463 -7.17 -30.75 -3.53
N GLU A 464 -6.46 -31.30 -2.56
CA GLU A 464 -7.03 -32.13 -1.51
C GLU A 464 -8.01 -31.34 -0.64
N SER A 465 -9.08 -31.99 -0.19
CA SER A 465 -10.18 -31.37 0.57
C SER A 465 -9.93 -31.29 2.09
N MET A 466 -8.68 -31.50 2.52
CA MET A 466 -8.24 -31.49 3.92
C MET A 466 -7.30 -30.31 4.20
N THR A 467 -7.22 -29.88 5.47
CA THR A 467 -6.27 -28.86 5.92
C THR A 467 -4.83 -29.35 5.75
N PRO A 468 -3.99 -28.72 4.91
CA PRO A 468 -2.62 -29.18 4.70
C PRO A 468 -1.65 -28.64 5.77
N LEU A 469 -0.55 -29.39 5.96
CA LEU A 469 0.66 -28.88 6.62
C LEU A 469 1.40 -27.95 5.67
N LEU A 470 2.05 -26.92 6.22
CA LEU A 470 2.85 -25.97 5.44
C LEU A 470 3.90 -26.68 4.58
N SER A 471 4.58 -27.70 5.13
CA SER A 471 5.59 -28.50 4.41
C SER A 471 5.09 -29.13 3.12
N HIS A 472 3.81 -29.49 3.04
CA HIS A 472 3.25 -30.13 1.84
C HIS A 472 2.89 -29.14 0.73
N VAL A 473 2.80 -27.85 1.06
CA VAL A 473 2.25 -26.83 0.15
C VAL A 473 3.22 -25.70 -0.15
N ARG A 474 4.43 -25.68 0.43
CA ARG A 474 5.45 -24.73 0.01
C ARG A 474 5.70 -24.86 -1.50
N GLY A 475 5.71 -23.73 -2.20
CA GLY A 475 5.79 -23.65 -3.65
C GLY A 475 4.49 -23.96 -4.40
N ARG A 476 3.38 -24.21 -3.69
CA ARG A 476 2.08 -24.59 -4.29
C ARG A 476 0.97 -23.62 -3.90
N ALA A 477 -0.06 -23.55 -4.73
CA ALA A 477 -1.33 -22.93 -4.37
C ALA A 477 -2.27 -23.96 -3.75
N VAL A 478 -3.09 -23.55 -2.79
CA VAL A 478 -4.11 -24.39 -2.14
C VAL A 478 -5.48 -23.90 -2.55
N LEU A 479 -6.31 -24.80 -3.09
CA LEU A 479 -7.66 -24.45 -3.53
C LEU A 479 -8.66 -24.41 -2.36
N LEU A 480 -9.31 -23.26 -2.19
CA LEU A 480 -10.47 -23.08 -1.30
C LEU A 480 -11.71 -22.91 -2.19
N ARG A 481 -12.64 -23.86 -2.14
CA ARG A 481 -13.79 -23.93 -3.07
C ARG A 481 -15.04 -23.30 -2.45
N ARG A 482 -15.47 -22.13 -2.93
CA ARG A 482 -16.71 -21.44 -2.51
C ARG A 482 -17.92 -21.72 -3.40
N TYR A 483 -17.76 -22.54 -4.45
CA TYR A 483 -18.82 -22.90 -5.40
C TYR A 483 -19.23 -24.37 -5.25
N ALA A 484 -20.45 -24.72 -5.66
CA ALA A 484 -20.93 -26.11 -5.64
C ALA A 484 -20.08 -27.00 -6.56
N GLY A 485 -19.75 -28.22 -6.10
CA GLY A 485 -19.06 -29.21 -6.94
C GLY A 485 -20.01 -30.11 -7.71
N ASP A 486 -19.45 -30.98 -8.55
CA ASP A 486 -20.21 -32.01 -9.28
C ASP A 486 -20.97 -32.93 -8.29
N PRO A 487 -22.32 -32.99 -8.34
CA PRO A 487 -23.13 -33.85 -7.50
C PRO A 487 -22.82 -35.35 -7.66
N GLY A 488 -22.32 -35.76 -8.83
CA GLY A 488 -21.91 -37.13 -9.14
C GLY A 488 -20.58 -37.55 -8.53
N VAL A 489 -19.78 -36.61 -8.00
CA VAL A 489 -18.51 -36.88 -7.31
C VAL A 489 -18.73 -36.91 -5.80
N ASP A 490 -18.16 -37.91 -5.11
CA ASP A 490 -18.22 -38.02 -3.66
C ASP A 490 -17.71 -36.72 -2.99
N PRO A 491 -18.43 -36.16 -1.99
CA PRO A 491 -18.05 -34.89 -1.36
C PRO A 491 -16.61 -34.83 -0.83
N LYS A 492 -16.03 -35.94 -0.37
CA LYS A 492 -14.63 -36.00 0.11
C LYS A 492 -13.62 -36.12 -1.03
N ALA A 493 -14.04 -36.61 -2.20
CA ALA A 493 -13.22 -36.72 -3.41
C ALA A 493 -13.24 -35.46 -4.27
N ARG A 494 -14.14 -34.50 -4.00
CA ARG A 494 -14.18 -33.21 -4.71
C ARG A 494 -12.92 -32.40 -4.41
N ILE A 495 -12.46 -31.65 -5.42
CA ILE A 495 -11.28 -30.79 -5.28
C ILE A 495 -11.54 -29.58 -4.35
N GLY A 496 -10.50 -29.19 -3.63
CA GLY A 496 -10.43 -28.03 -2.76
C GLY A 496 -11.06 -28.21 -1.37
N LEU A 497 -10.63 -27.39 -0.42
CA LEU A 497 -11.30 -27.27 0.88
C LEU A 497 -12.74 -26.78 0.64
N ASP A 498 -13.73 -27.58 1.05
CA ASP A 498 -15.15 -27.28 0.76
C ASP A 498 -15.69 -26.14 1.63
N LEU A 499 -15.91 -25.00 0.99
CA LEU A 499 -16.54 -23.80 1.56
C LEU A 499 -17.85 -23.45 0.84
N SER A 500 -18.45 -24.39 0.10
CA SER A 500 -19.62 -24.12 -0.74
C SER A 500 -20.93 -23.90 0.03
N ALA A 501 -20.97 -24.23 1.32
CA ALA A 501 -22.06 -23.88 2.22
C ALA A 501 -21.97 -22.44 2.75
N TRP A 502 -21.40 -21.52 1.94
CA TRP A 502 -21.18 -20.13 2.32
C TRP A 502 -22.52 -19.41 2.54
N VAL A 503 -22.68 -18.78 3.70
CA VAL A 503 -23.88 -18.01 4.02
C VAL A 503 -23.68 -16.58 3.55
N ASN A 504 -24.56 -16.09 2.68
CA ASN A 504 -24.49 -14.73 2.17
C ASN A 504 -24.75 -13.69 3.27
N ASP A 505 -23.92 -12.64 3.30
CA ASP A 505 -24.08 -11.44 4.12
C ASP A 505 -24.31 -11.71 5.63
N SER A 506 -23.43 -12.51 6.23
CA SER A 506 -23.58 -12.97 7.61
C SER A 506 -22.46 -12.46 8.53
N PRO A 507 -22.80 -11.91 9.72
CA PRO A 507 -21.81 -11.45 10.70
C PRO A 507 -21.04 -12.60 11.37
N TYR A 508 -21.56 -13.83 11.31
CA TYR A 508 -20.87 -15.02 11.76
C TYR A 508 -21.62 -16.27 11.30
N PHE A 509 -20.88 -17.25 10.77
CA PHE A 509 -21.40 -18.59 10.52
C PHE A 509 -20.26 -19.62 10.58
N THR A 510 -20.63 -20.90 10.56
CA THR A 510 -19.66 -22.00 10.57
C THR A 510 -20.03 -23.01 9.51
N ILE A 511 -19.06 -23.37 8.68
CA ILE A 511 -19.14 -24.48 7.73
C ILE A 511 -18.50 -25.70 8.38
N VAL A 512 -19.16 -26.85 8.25
CA VAL A 512 -18.60 -28.17 8.58
C VAL A 512 -18.27 -28.85 7.25
N THR A 513 -17.00 -29.07 6.96
CA THR A 513 -16.61 -29.72 5.70
C THR A 513 -16.96 -31.21 5.71
N PRO A 514 -16.93 -31.90 4.56
CA PRO A 514 -17.10 -33.36 4.51
C PRO A 514 -16.13 -34.16 5.40
N TRP A 515 -14.99 -33.56 5.77
CA TRP A 515 -14.01 -34.13 6.69
C TRP A 515 -14.19 -33.70 8.15
N SER A 516 -15.34 -33.10 8.49
CA SER A 516 -15.65 -32.55 9.82
C SER A 516 -14.70 -31.44 10.28
N GLN A 517 -14.00 -30.77 9.34
CA GLN A 517 -13.24 -29.57 9.65
C GLN A 517 -14.22 -28.41 9.86
N LEU A 518 -14.06 -27.68 10.96
CA LEU A 518 -14.82 -26.45 11.19
C LEU A 518 -14.13 -25.27 10.53
N VAL A 519 -14.92 -24.42 9.88
CA VAL A 519 -14.49 -23.17 9.27
C VAL A 519 -15.44 -22.06 9.73
N HIS A 520 -14.92 -21.14 10.55
CA HIS A 520 -15.64 -20.00 11.08
C HIS A 520 -15.44 -18.78 10.19
N ILE A 521 -16.53 -18.15 9.78
CA ILE A 521 -16.49 -17.09 8.77
C ILE A 521 -17.28 -15.88 9.24
N GLN A 522 -16.74 -14.68 9.00
CA GLN A 522 -17.44 -13.41 9.09
C GLN A 522 -17.38 -12.76 7.71
N ASP A 523 -18.56 -12.60 7.10
CA ASP A 523 -18.73 -12.02 5.77
C ASP A 523 -20.01 -11.17 5.72
N LYS A 524 -20.15 -10.25 6.69
CA LYS A 524 -21.17 -9.20 6.65
C LYS A 524 -20.68 -8.09 5.73
N TRP A 525 -20.89 -8.28 4.43
CA TRP A 525 -20.36 -7.37 3.41
C TRP A 525 -21.34 -6.26 3.01
N LYS A 526 -22.65 -6.42 3.23
CA LYS A 526 -23.66 -5.46 2.72
C LYS A 526 -24.34 -4.66 3.83
N PHE A 527 -24.40 -3.33 3.71
CA PHE A 527 -25.21 -2.47 4.59
C PHE A 527 -26.33 -1.82 3.78
N SER A 528 -27.49 -2.48 3.69
CA SER A 528 -28.62 -2.09 2.83
C SER A 528 -29.43 -0.87 3.31
N ASN A 529 -29.28 -0.47 4.57
CA ASN A 529 -29.95 0.71 5.11
C ASN A 529 -28.98 1.89 5.11
N ARG A 530 -29.49 3.11 4.89
CA ARG A 530 -28.69 4.32 5.02
C ARG A 530 -28.07 4.38 6.42
N ILE A 531 -26.76 4.39 6.47
CA ILE A 531 -25.97 4.41 7.70
C ILE A 531 -24.84 5.42 7.52
N ALA A 532 -24.51 6.17 8.57
CA ALA A 532 -23.35 7.05 8.52
C ALA A 532 -22.07 6.22 8.43
N LEU A 533 -21.06 6.68 7.69
CA LEU A 533 -19.79 5.95 7.51
C LEU A 533 -19.19 5.52 8.86
N LYS A 534 -19.21 6.41 9.85
CA LYS A 534 -18.74 6.12 11.21
C LYS A 534 -19.45 4.91 11.83
N ASP A 535 -20.77 4.87 11.75
CA ASP A 535 -21.58 3.80 12.34
C ASP A 535 -21.41 2.48 11.57
N LEU A 536 -21.27 2.56 10.25
CA LEU A 536 -20.96 1.40 9.40
C LEU A 536 -19.63 0.78 9.82
N ILE A 537 -18.59 1.60 9.92
CA ILE A 537 -17.26 1.13 10.29
C ILE A 537 -17.29 0.55 11.71
N ILE A 538 -17.93 1.21 12.69
CA ILE A 538 -18.09 0.66 14.05
C ILE A 538 -18.77 -0.73 14.01
N SER A 539 -19.86 -0.86 13.27
CA SER A 539 -20.60 -2.11 13.15
C SER A 539 -19.76 -3.22 12.51
N LYS A 540 -19.18 -2.96 11.34
CA LYS A 540 -18.32 -3.92 10.64
C LYS A 540 -17.09 -4.31 11.48
N SER A 541 -16.45 -3.34 12.11
CA SER A 541 -15.33 -3.50 13.02
C SER A 541 -15.67 -4.41 14.19
N SER A 542 -16.88 -4.34 14.74
CA SER A 542 -17.32 -5.24 15.82
C SER A 542 -17.41 -6.70 15.40
N PHE A 543 -17.90 -7.00 14.20
CA PHE A 543 -17.97 -8.37 13.66
C PHE A 543 -16.56 -8.93 13.40
N VAL A 544 -15.69 -8.10 12.79
CA VAL A 544 -14.29 -8.46 12.55
C VAL A 544 -13.55 -8.75 13.86
N ARG A 545 -13.67 -7.88 14.87
CA ARG A 545 -13.08 -8.09 16.21
C ARG A 545 -13.58 -9.39 16.84
N SER A 546 -14.87 -9.66 16.74
CA SER A 546 -15.49 -10.84 17.36
C SER A 546 -14.91 -12.14 16.80
N LEU A 547 -14.68 -12.24 15.49
CA LEU A 547 -14.08 -13.44 14.90
C LEU A 547 -12.57 -13.53 15.19
N MET A 548 -11.84 -12.41 15.16
CA MET A 548 -10.42 -12.38 15.56
C MET A 548 -10.24 -12.85 17.01
N ALA A 549 -11.07 -12.38 17.94
CA ALA A 549 -11.02 -12.80 19.34
C ALA A 549 -11.29 -14.30 19.50
N ARG A 550 -12.21 -14.87 18.70
CA ARG A 550 -12.43 -16.33 18.68
C ARG A 550 -11.22 -17.09 18.15
N ALA A 551 -10.57 -16.58 17.11
CA ALA A 551 -9.36 -17.18 16.55
C ALA A 551 -8.20 -17.15 17.55
N ALA A 552 -8.01 -16.02 18.25
CA ALA A 552 -6.96 -15.84 19.24
C ALA A 552 -7.19 -16.71 20.49
N ALA A 553 -8.45 -16.88 20.91
CA ALA A 553 -8.81 -17.74 22.03
C ALA A 553 -8.80 -19.25 21.69
N ALA A 554 -8.61 -19.62 20.42
CA ALA A 554 -8.57 -21.02 20.00
C ALA A 554 -7.26 -21.67 20.48
N GLY A 555 -7.34 -22.52 21.50
CA GLY A 555 -6.16 -23.19 22.06
C GLY A 555 -5.38 -24.02 21.02
N GLY A 556 -4.10 -24.27 21.28
CA GLY A 556 -3.16 -24.92 20.34
C GLY A 556 -3.51 -26.34 19.88
N GLY A 557 -4.58 -26.97 20.37
CA GLY A 557 -5.15 -28.21 19.87
C GLY A 557 -6.23 -28.05 18.79
N VAL A 558 -6.78 -26.84 18.63
CA VAL A 558 -7.89 -26.53 17.72
C VAL A 558 -7.34 -26.21 16.32
N ASN A 559 -7.83 -26.93 15.31
CA ASN A 559 -7.36 -26.81 13.92
C ASN A 559 -8.34 -26.04 13.02
N ASP A 560 -9.32 -25.36 13.60
CA ASP A 560 -10.42 -24.71 12.91
C ASP A 560 -9.97 -23.56 12.02
N TRP A 561 -10.55 -23.39 10.84
CA TRP A 561 -10.24 -22.23 10.01
C TRP A 561 -11.02 -21.01 10.50
N TYR A 562 -10.42 -19.82 10.40
CA TYR A 562 -11.08 -18.55 10.65
C TYR A 562 -10.85 -17.66 9.43
N ILE A 563 -11.92 -17.19 8.79
CA ILE A 563 -11.87 -16.35 7.59
C ILE A 563 -12.67 -15.08 7.83
N ASN A 564 -12.00 -13.93 7.81
CA ASN A 564 -12.55 -12.68 8.30
C ASN A 564 -12.42 -11.58 7.25
N PHE A 565 -13.54 -11.13 6.69
CA PHE A 565 -13.55 -10.08 5.68
C PHE A 565 -13.66 -8.71 6.36
N CYS A 566 -12.67 -7.83 6.17
CA CYS A 566 -12.74 -6.44 6.57
C CYS A 566 -13.53 -5.58 5.57
N SER A 567 -13.66 -6.06 4.33
CA SER A 567 -14.41 -5.43 3.24
C SER A 567 -15.91 -5.34 3.53
N ALA A 568 -16.53 -4.27 3.04
CA ALA A 568 -17.97 -4.07 3.02
C ALA A 568 -18.35 -3.01 1.98
N VAL A 569 -19.64 -2.90 1.72
CA VAL A 569 -20.27 -1.86 0.90
C VAL A 569 -21.53 -1.35 1.58
N GLY A 570 -21.77 -0.05 1.53
CA GLY A 570 -23.08 0.52 1.80
C GLY A 570 -23.92 0.46 0.52
N ASP A 571 -25.10 -0.16 0.55
CA ASP A 571 -26.02 -0.20 -0.58
C ASP A 571 -27.21 0.73 -0.33
N PRO A 572 -27.28 1.87 -1.04
CA PRO A 572 -28.32 2.86 -0.85
C PRO A 572 -29.21 2.99 -2.10
N LEU A 573 -29.29 1.99 -2.99
CA LEU A 573 -30.01 2.09 -4.28
C LEU A 573 -31.45 2.62 -4.12
N GLU A 574 -32.05 2.55 -2.93
CA GLU A 574 -33.34 3.19 -2.58
C GLU A 574 -33.26 4.45 -1.68
N HIS A 575 -32.11 4.80 -1.06
CA HIS A 575 -32.05 5.71 0.10
C HIS A 575 -30.90 6.76 0.17
N GLY A 576 -29.94 6.83 -0.75
CA GLY A 576 -28.89 7.87 -0.70
C GLY A 576 -27.46 7.46 -1.09
N GLU A 577 -26.42 7.95 -0.40
CA GLU A 577 -25.00 7.75 -0.77
C GLU A 577 -24.45 6.36 -0.50
N VAL A 578 -23.60 5.87 -1.42
CA VAL A 578 -22.93 4.56 -1.38
C VAL A 578 -21.71 4.72 -0.50
N ALA A 579 -21.63 4.01 0.63
CA ALA A 579 -20.35 3.86 1.32
C ALA A 579 -19.50 2.90 0.51
N GLU A 580 -18.63 3.45 -0.33
CA GLU A 580 -17.77 2.68 -1.24
C GLU A 580 -16.73 1.86 -0.46
N ALA A 581 -16.28 0.76 -1.08
CA ALA A 581 -15.25 -0.10 -0.52
C ALA A 581 -14.00 0.70 -0.06
N LYS A 582 -13.56 1.68 -0.87
CA LYS A 582 -12.41 2.53 -0.53
C LYS A 582 -12.63 3.36 0.73
N TRP A 583 -13.79 3.98 0.86
CA TRP A 583 -14.10 4.82 2.04
C TRP A 583 -14.22 3.98 3.30
N ILE A 584 -14.74 2.76 3.18
CA ILE A 584 -14.84 1.83 4.29
C ILE A 584 -13.44 1.31 4.67
N ALA A 585 -12.58 1.01 3.70
CA ALA A 585 -11.24 0.49 3.94
C ALA A 585 -10.27 1.54 4.49
N VAL A 586 -10.15 2.68 3.79
CA VAL A 586 -9.14 3.71 4.03
C VAL A 586 -9.65 4.83 4.95
N GLY A 587 -10.92 5.21 4.78
CA GLY A 587 -11.54 6.34 5.48
C GLY A 587 -12.03 7.43 4.52
N ALA A 588 -12.88 8.32 5.03
CA ALA A 588 -13.40 9.48 4.29
C ALA A 588 -13.90 10.59 5.21
N HIS A 589 -14.20 11.75 4.63
CA HIS A 589 -14.82 12.88 5.33
C HIS A 589 -16.32 12.67 5.50
N SER A 590 -16.86 13.01 6.68
CA SER A 590 -18.25 12.76 7.05
C SER A 590 -19.30 13.58 6.28
N ASN A 591 -18.92 14.63 5.54
CA ASN A 591 -19.86 15.57 4.91
C ASN A 591 -19.63 15.76 3.39
N ARG A 592 -20.77 15.90 2.69
CA ARG A 592 -20.95 15.90 1.22
C ARG A 592 -20.56 17.21 0.49
N PHE A 593 -20.20 18.30 1.18
CA PHE A 593 -20.07 19.63 0.54
C PHE A 593 -18.99 20.57 1.12
N GLY A 594 -17.74 20.11 1.21
CA GLY A 594 -16.57 21.01 1.15
C GLY A 594 -16.25 21.90 2.38
N PHE A 595 -17.11 22.04 3.38
CA PHE A 595 -16.81 22.81 4.60
C PHE A 595 -17.26 22.06 5.88
N GLY A 596 -16.31 21.80 6.79
CA GLY A 596 -16.59 21.37 8.17
C GLY A 596 -16.86 19.88 8.43
N GLY A 597 -16.59 18.97 7.48
CA GLY A 597 -16.65 17.51 7.73
C GLY A 597 -15.46 17.02 8.55
N HIS A 598 -15.68 16.06 9.46
CA HIS A 598 -14.58 15.42 10.21
C HIS A 598 -14.12 14.16 9.48
N TRP A 599 -12.83 13.86 9.58
CA TRP A 599 -12.26 12.63 9.05
C TRP A 599 -12.76 11.43 9.86
N ILE A 600 -13.11 10.36 9.16
CA ILE A 600 -13.43 9.05 9.73
C ILE A 600 -12.41 8.03 9.23
N ASP A 601 -11.66 7.45 10.16
CA ASP A 601 -10.72 6.36 9.88
C ASP A 601 -11.46 5.11 9.39
N GLY A 602 -10.96 4.53 8.30
CA GLY A 602 -11.45 3.28 7.73
C GLY A 602 -11.05 2.03 8.53
N MET A 603 -11.54 0.89 8.05
CA MET A 603 -11.29 -0.44 8.60
C MET A 603 -9.80 -0.74 8.75
N ASN A 604 -8.97 -0.41 7.75
CA ASN A 604 -7.53 -0.70 7.77
C ASN A 604 -6.85 -0.02 8.96
N LYS A 605 -7.07 1.28 9.15
CA LYS A 605 -6.51 2.03 10.28
C LYS A 605 -7.07 1.58 11.63
N GLN A 606 -8.35 1.23 11.70
CA GLN A 606 -8.94 0.67 12.92
C GLN A 606 -8.37 -0.70 13.28
N ARG A 607 -8.04 -1.54 12.30
CA ARG A 607 -7.38 -2.83 12.54
C ARG A 607 -5.95 -2.65 13.00
N GLN A 608 -5.21 -1.75 12.37
CA GLN A 608 -3.85 -1.40 12.75
C GLN A 608 -3.79 -1.00 14.24
N ARG A 609 -4.62 -0.01 14.64
CA ARG A 609 -4.70 0.44 16.05
C ARG A 609 -5.13 -0.67 17.01
N ALA A 610 -6.07 -1.53 16.59
CA ALA A 610 -6.50 -2.63 17.45
C ALA A 610 -5.40 -3.67 17.72
N LEU A 611 -4.45 -3.86 16.80
CA LEU A 611 -3.28 -4.71 17.01
C LEU A 611 -2.21 -4.01 17.86
N GLU A 612 -2.12 -2.68 17.78
CA GLU A 612 -1.25 -1.86 18.63
C GLU A 612 -1.71 -1.84 20.10
N GLU A 613 -2.97 -1.47 20.32
CA GLU A 613 -3.62 -1.43 21.64
C GLU A 613 -3.83 -2.84 22.22
N GLY A 614 -3.95 -3.84 21.33
CA GLY A 614 -4.23 -5.23 21.63
C GLY A 614 -3.02 -6.08 22.03
N GLY A 615 -1.83 -5.49 22.17
CA GLY A 615 -0.69 -6.08 22.88
C GLY A 615 -0.91 -6.23 24.40
N GLY A 616 -2.17 -6.37 24.84
CA GLY A 616 -2.57 -6.64 26.22
C GLY A 616 -3.48 -5.58 26.83
N ASP A 617 -4.79 -5.67 26.61
CA ASP A 617 -5.81 -5.05 27.50
C ASP A 617 -5.88 -5.79 28.86
N ASP A 618 -4.99 -6.77 29.09
CA ASP A 618 -4.84 -7.52 30.34
C ASP A 618 -3.41 -7.45 30.92
N GLY A 619 -2.52 -6.59 30.38
CA GLY A 619 -1.14 -6.46 30.88
C GLY A 619 -0.33 -7.77 30.86
N THR A 620 -0.74 -8.74 30.05
CA THR A 620 0.01 -9.97 29.84
C THR A 620 1.07 -9.73 28.77
N ASP A 621 2.32 -9.77 29.22
CA ASP A 621 3.50 -9.94 28.39
C ASP A 621 3.35 -11.25 27.59
N THR A 622 2.69 -11.20 26.43
CA THR A 622 2.46 -12.42 25.65
C THR A 622 3.67 -12.74 24.81
N THR A 623 4.57 -13.54 25.39
CA THR A 623 5.64 -14.27 24.69
C THR A 623 5.11 -15.37 23.74
N GLU A 624 3.81 -15.34 23.37
CA GLU A 624 3.12 -16.37 22.59
C GLU A 624 2.58 -15.82 21.26
N ARG A 625 2.62 -16.67 20.23
CA ARG A 625 2.05 -16.37 18.90
C ARG A 625 0.56 -16.15 19.00
N ILE A 626 0.04 -15.13 18.32
CA ILE A 626 -1.40 -14.85 18.26
C ILE A 626 -1.96 -15.30 16.91
N ARG A 627 -2.87 -16.26 16.93
CA ARG A 627 -3.57 -16.73 15.72
C ARG A 627 -4.80 -15.87 15.47
N LEU A 628 -4.85 -15.19 14.33
CA LEU A 628 -6.01 -14.36 13.91
C LEU A 628 -6.78 -14.94 12.72
N GLY A 629 -6.23 -15.99 12.09
CA GLY A 629 -6.80 -16.61 10.88
C GLY A 629 -6.50 -15.81 9.61
N ILE A 630 -7.32 -16.02 8.58
CA ILE A 630 -7.26 -15.24 7.35
C ILE A 630 -7.96 -13.90 7.58
N VAL A 631 -7.25 -12.80 7.30
CA VAL A 631 -7.76 -11.43 7.42
C VAL A 631 -7.77 -10.79 6.04
N ASN A 632 -8.96 -10.65 5.46
CA ASN A 632 -9.14 -10.22 4.08
C ASN A 632 -9.38 -8.71 4.00
N LEU A 633 -8.59 -8.00 3.19
CA LEU A 633 -8.52 -6.54 3.13
C LEU A 633 -8.92 -5.99 1.75
N ASP A 634 -9.48 -4.79 1.74
CA ASP A 634 -9.53 -3.92 0.55
C ASP A 634 -8.40 -2.89 0.69
N TYR A 635 -7.74 -2.55 -0.43
CA TYR A 635 -6.66 -1.55 -0.48
C TYR A 635 -5.60 -1.70 0.64
N PRO A 636 -4.95 -2.87 0.77
CA PRO A 636 -4.02 -3.16 1.87
C PRO A 636 -2.83 -2.21 1.96
N GLU A 637 -2.49 -1.52 0.87
CA GLU A 637 -1.43 -0.51 0.77
C GLU A 637 -1.84 0.89 1.24
N LEU A 638 -3.12 1.09 1.58
CA LEU A 638 -3.65 2.38 2.02
C LEU A 638 -4.23 2.35 3.44
N PRO A 639 -4.13 3.49 4.17
CA PRO A 639 -3.35 4.69 3.82
C PRO A 639 -1.83 4.40 3.79
N LEU A 640 -1.02 5.26 3.15
CA LEU A 640 0.38 4.94 2.81
C LEU A 640 1.24 4.58 4.03
N GLU A 641 0.96 5.18 5.18
CA GLU A 641 1.67 4.91 6.44
C GLU A 641 1.21 3.62 7.14
N ASN A 642 0.24 2.89 6.59
CA ASN A 642 -0.32 1.70 7.20
C ASN A 642 0.65 0.51 7.16
N ASP A 643 0.86 -0.14 8.30
CA ASP A 643 1.67 -1.35 8.45
C ASP A 643 0.85 -2.60 8.79
N LEU A 644 -0.49 -2.54 8.65
CA LEU A 644 -1.41 -3.63 9.04
C LEU A 644 -1.00 -5.01 8.50
N VAL A 645 -0.59 -5.10 7.23
CA VAL A 645 -0.16 -6.39 6.64
C VAL A 645 1.05 -6.97 7.38
N THR A 646 2.01 -6.12 7.72
CA THR A 646 3.20 -6.49 8.50
C THR A 646 2.81 -6.94 9.89
N ARG A 647 1.99 -6.16 10.61
CA ARG A 647 1.51 -6.54 11.95
C ARG A 647 0.77 -7.88 11.97
N LEU A 648 -0.05 -8.14 10.96
CA LEU A 648 -0.72 -9.44 10.82
C LEU A 648 0.28 -10.59 10.63
N ILE A 649 1.33 -10.38 9.84
CA ILE A 649 2.40 -11.36 9.64
C ILE A 649 3.17 -11.60 10.96
N GLU A 650 3.52 -10.54 11.68
CA GLU A 650 4.27 -10.59 12.95
C GLU A 650 3.59 -11.44 14.00
N THR A 651 2.26 -11.52 14.01
CA THR A 651 1.52 -12.40 14.94
C THR A 651 1.88 -13.89 14.84
N ASN A 652 2.51 -14.31 13.73
CA ASN A 652 2.99 -15.68 13.53
C ASN A 652 4.35 -15.96 14.17
N PHE A 653 5.09 -14.92 14.54
CA PHE A 653 6.41 -15.04 15.15
C PHE A 653 6.30 -14.97 16.67
N LEU A 654 7.30 -15.52 17.37
CA LEU A 654 7.41 -15.31 18.81
C LEU A 654 7.96 -13.89 18.99
N ALA A 655 7.32 -13.08 19.84
CA ALA A 655 7.86 -11.79 20.27
C ALA A 655 9.17 -11.98 21.04
#